data_AF-M3DAF1-F1
#
_entry.id   AF-M3DAF1-F1
#
_cell.length_a   1.000
_cell.length_b   1.000
_cell.length_c   1.000
_cell.angle_alpha   90.00
_cell.angle_beta   90.00
_cell.angle_gamma   90.00
#
_symmetry.space_group_name_H-M   'P 1'
#
loop_
_entity.id
_entity.type
_entity.pdbx_description
1 polymer ?
#
loop_
_entity_poly.entity_id
_entity_poly.type
_entity_poly.pdbx_seq_one_letter_code
_entity_poly.pdbx_strand_id
1 'polypeptide(L)'
;MSNEYNYDNDAQFFPFFVLTVTSLITVPLTYSLLRSPRDVSTLQNAGHIESDYKPVHADIITAQRAKQKRKEVRMKRIITAISGWVVMAYMVYLVMTTTREAATIWNPFDILDVPMSATEKVINSRYRRLSITMHPDKRHANPALNLTTEIINDEWVEITKAYKALTDEEIRNNWEQYGNPDGKQSTSFGIALPKLLVAEGSGKYVLAFYGLLLGIGLPWLVGRWWYGMQKVTREKILVTSAGNMFKEYRDRMDAGDVLAAVSTASEFDDILSGTKADAGLGKVESKLASTEASDAIMLPKDKTKLKEVEEPVRRKTLALLWAYLTRLDLDDATLEAEKYELAPTAERLNQAFVSMCLAYGLTAPVLASFHLSQSLVQAIPPSSAGKAPLLQLPHFTPSAIRDIETAANDKKEHMTIQSFMALPAEQRQALAQAAGITNDRLKVAEDVSRKLPYLKVETAFFKVAGEKYIIPSSLVQLVIKARFIPPGTPASSIPKVNPDDLLDVDAAEGDIQAAKKEPEQHNIPLAYAPYLARDRAPKWHVFLADNRQGKIAVPPFSFQTFDKKPFDDAGKPTFNVVTLKMQFGAPPQAGEYKFQMHMICDSYVGFDHKQELIMNIDDASRAEEVDDDDDISEPDEDTIAGQLAALKGDATAQDAPRKAKKIKPTEEDSDYESGTDDEEGASSGSETDTDTDSEAEDDNPKGKSWW
;
A
#
# COMPACT_ATOMS: atom_id res chain seq x y z
N MET A 1 24.40 -37.04 35.81
CA MET A 1 23.46 -37.84 35.01
C MET A 1 23.12 -37.04 33.78
N SER A 2 23.33 -37.59 32.59
CA SER A 2 22.67 -37.08 31.38
C SER A 2 21.18 -37.39 31.51
N ASN A 3 20.31 -36.40 31.33
CA ASN A 3 18.88 -36.67 31.17
C ASN A 3 18.70 -37.31 29.79
N GLU A 4 18.65 -38.64 29.75
CA GLU A 4 18.34 -39.37 28.53
C GLU A 4 16.87 -39.14 28.17
N TYR A 5 16.65 -38.56 27.00
CA TYR A 5 15.32 -38.26 26.50
C TYR A 5 14.72 -39.47 25.79
N ASN A 6 13.51 -39.85 26.17
CA ASN A 6 12.78 -40.93 25.52
C ASN A 6 11.97 -40.39 24.33
N TYR A 7 12.14 -40.98 23.16
CA TYR A 7 11.39 -40.64 21.94
C TYR A 7 10.11 -41.46 21.82
N ASP A 8 9.08 -40.85 21.23
CA ASP A 8 7.77 -41.47 20.99
C ASP A 8 7.86 -42.57 19.91
N ASN A 9 7.52 -43.81 20.27
CA ASN A 9 7.41 -44.95 19.34
C ASN A 9 5.99 -45.15 18.88
N ASP A 10 5.06 -45.08 19.83
CA ASP A 10 3.70 -45.59 19.71
C ASP A 10 2.72 -44.51 19.22
N ALA A 11 3.27 -43.39 18.74
CA ALA A 11 2.55 -42.24 18.22
C ALA A 11 1.56 -41.62 19.22
N GLN A 12 1.92 -41.62 20.50
CA GLN A 12 1.06 -41.12 21.57
C GLN A 12 1.14 -39.60 21.73
N PHE A 13 2.29 -38.97 21.38
CA PHE A 13 2.59 -37.57 21.68
C PHE A 13 2.90 -36.73 20.44
N PHE A 14 3.70 -37.25 19.50
CA PHE A 14 4.10 -36.49 18.30
C PHE A 14 2.91 -36.03 17.43
N PRO A 15 1.78 -36.76 17.30
CA PRO A 15 0.67 -36.28 16.49
C PRO A 15 0.02 -35.02 17.05
N PHE A 16 -0.07 -34.89 18.38
CA PHE A 16 -0.55 -33.66 19.02
C PHE A 16 0.40 -32.49 18.80
N PHE A 17 1.71 -32.72 18.88
CA PHE A 17 2.72 -31.71 18.59
C PHE A 17 2.65 -31.23 17.12
N VAL A 18 2.61 -32.15 16.15
CA VAL A 18 2.51 -31.77 14.74
C VAL A 18 1.17 -31.12 14.41
N LEU A 19 0.05 -31.58 15.00
CA LEU A 19 -1.27 -30.98 14.85
C LEU A 19 -1.31 -29.53 15.35
N THR A 20 -0.72 -29.26 16.52
CA THR A 20 -0.69 -27.92 17.14
C THR A 20 0.23 -26.95 16.39
N VAL A 21 1.43 -27.38 15.98
CA VAL A 21 2.33 -26.55 15.16
C VAL A 21 1.71 -26.27 13.77
N THR A 22 1.09 -27.28 13.15
CA THR A 22 0.44 -27.12 11.84
C THR A 22 -0.78 -26.22 11.92
N SER A 23 -1.58 -26.30 12.98
CA SER A 23 -2.76 -25.44 13.16
C SER A 23 -2.38 -23.98 13.42
N LEU A 24 -1.32 -23.73 14.21
CA LEU A 24 -0.80 -22.38 14.47
C LEU A 24 -0.36 -21.64 13.20
N ILE A 25 0.08 -22.37 12.16
CA ILE A 25 0.43 -21.80 10.85
C ILE A 25 -0.81 -21.76 9.93
N THR A 26 -1.56 -22.86 9.85
CA THR A 26 -2.62 -23.06 8.86
C THR A 26 -3.86 -22.21 9.17
N VAL A 27 -4.26 -22.08 10.43
CA VAL A 27 -5.46 -21.32 10.81
C VAL A 27 -5.29 -19.82 10.52
N PRO A 28 -4.21 -19.12 10.94
CA PRO A 28 -4.01 -17.72 10.55
C PRO A 28 -3.81 -17.52 9.04
N LEU A 29 -3.14 -18.46 8.35
CA LEU A 29 -2.98 -18.40 6.90
C LEU A 29 -4.32 -18.50 6.16
N THR A 30 -5.20 -19.40 6.59
CA THR A 30 -6.54 -19.55 6.00
C THR A 30 -7.45 -18.36 6.32
N TYR A 31 -7.41 -17.83 7.54
CA TYR A 31 -8.09 -16.58 7.88
C TYR A 31 -7.60 -15.41 7.00
N SER A 32 -6.29 -15.29 6.76
CA SER A 32 -5.70 -14.30 5.84
C SER A 32 -6.02 -14.55 4.35
N LEU A 33 -6.48 -15.73 3.96
CA LEU A 33 -6.90 -16.06 2.60
C LEU A 33 -8.40 -15.82 2.39
N LEU A 34 -9.22 -16.09 3.42
CA LEU A 34 -10.65 -15.86 3.42
C LEU A 34 -10.99 -14.37 3.62
N ARG A 35 -10.16 -13.62 4.36
CA ARG A 35 -10.28 -12.17 4.46
C ARG A 35 -9.71 -11.49 3.21
N SER A 36 -10.55 -10.79 2.45
CA SER A 36 -10.11 -9.98 1.31
C SER A 36 -8.97 -9.03 1.72
N PRO A 37 -7.88 -8.93 0.93
CA PRO A 37 -6.80 -7.99 1.20
C PRO A 37 -7.33 -6.54 1.23
N ARG A 38 -6.87 -5.71 2.17
CA ARG A 38 -7.30 -4.30 2.28
C ARG A 38 -7.13 -3.53 0.95
N ASP A 39 -5.99 -3.68 0.30
CA ASP A 39 -5.67 -3.02 -0.99
C ASP A 39 -6.53 -3.50 -2.17
N VAL A 40 -7.09 -4.71 -2.08
CA VAL A 40 -8.02 -5.25 -3.08
C VAL A 40 -9.44 -4.82 -2.74
N SER A 41 -9.76 -4.67 -1.44
CA SER A 41 -11.07 -4.19 -1.00
C SER A 41 -11.35 -2.75 -1.43
N THR A 42 -10.35 -1.85 -1.51
CA THR A 42 -10.59 -0.50 -2.04
C THR A 42 -10.96 -0.50 -3.52
N LEU A 43 -10.36 -1.36 -4.34
CA LEU A 43 -10.75 -1.55 -5.74
C LEU A 43 -12.05 -2.34 -5.93
N GLN A 44 -12.40 -3.23 -5.01
CA GLN A 44 -13.67 -3.99 -5.02
C GLN A 44 -14.86 -3.18 -4.49
N ASN A 45 -14.61 -2.26 -3.55
CA ASN A 45 -15.61 -1.35 -2.99
C ASN A 45 -15.86 -0.14 -3.89
N ALA A 46 -14.97 0.15 -4.84
CA ALA A 46 -15.17 1.16 -5.87
C ALA A 46 -16.20 0.67 -6.91
N GLY A 47 -17.28 1.43 -7.09
CA GLY A 47 -18.31 1.15 -8.09
C GLY A 47 -17.75 1.17 -9.52
N HIS A 48 -18.40 0.44 -10.43
CA HIS A 48 -18.09 0.52 -11.85
C HIS A 48 -19.05 1.48 -12.56
N ILE A 49 -18.56 2.24 -13.54
CA ILE A 49 -19.42 3.04 -14.41
C ILE A 49 -20.05 2.11 -15.45
N GLU A 50 -21.31 1.73 -15.23
CA GLU A 50 -22.05 0.84 -16.12
C GLU A 50 -22.51 1.53 -17.41
N SER A 51 -22.36 0.81 -18.54
CA SER A 51 -22.81 1.20 -19.87
C SER A 51 -23.10 -0.04 -20.73
N ASP A 52 -24.04 0.06 -21.67
CA ASP A 52 -24.31 -1.00 -22.65
C ASP A 52 -23.23 -1.12 -23.76
N TYR A 53 -22.29 -0.16 -23.80
CA TYR A 53 -21.22 -0.14 -24.80
C TYR A 53 -20.22 -1.29 -24.60
N LYS A 54 -19.89 -1.97 -25.71
CA LYS A 54 -18.80 -2.94 -25.79
C LYS A 54 -17.89 -2.59 -26.98
N PRO A 55 -16.55 -2.61 -26.80
CA PRO A 55 -15.62 -2.46 -27.92
C PRO A 55 -15.66 -3.70 -28.82
N VAL A 56 -15.20 -3.57 -30.08
CA VAL A 56 -15.21 -4.64 -31.09
C VAL A 56 -14.58 -5.94 -30.56
N HIS A 57 -13.42 -5.84 -29.92
CA HIS A 57 -12.65 -6.97 -29.40
C HIS A 57 -12.88 -7.25 -27.89
N ALA A 58 -14.09 -7.00 -27.39
CA ALA A 58 -14.44 -7.14 -25.97
C ALA A 58 -14.10 -8.53 -25.38
N ASP A 59 -14.29 -9.61 -26.14
CA ASP A 59 -14.00 -10.98 -25.68
C ASP A 59 -12.50 -11.20 -25.44
N ILE A 60 -11.65 -10.60 -26.27
CA ILE A 60 -10.18 -10.64 -26.12
C ILE A 60 -9.76 -9.81 -24.90
N ILE A 61 -10.32 -8.60 -24.74
CA ILE A 61 -10.02 -7.71 -23.61
C ILE A 61 -10.44 -8.34 -22.28
N THR A 62 -11.62 -8.97 -22.21
CA THR A 62 -12.09 -9.66 -21.01
C THR A 62 -11.29 -10.92 -20.69
N ALA A 63 -10.88 -11.70 -21.71
CA ALA A 63 -9.95 -12.81 -21.53
C ALA A 63 -8.59 -12.35 -20.97
N GLN A 64 -8.04 -11.24 -21.48
CA GLN A 64 -6.80 -10.66 -20.95
C GLN A 64 -6.98 -10.10 -19.53
N ARG A 65 -8.12 -9.45 -19.23
CA ARG A 65 -8.43 -8.99 -17.86
C ARG A 65 -8.53 -10.16 -16.87
N ALA A 66 -9.10 -11.29 -17.29
CA ALA A 66 -9.11 -12.53 -16.50
C ALA A 66 -7.70 -13.12 -16.33
N LYS A 67 -6.85 -13.07 -17.37
CA LYS A 67 -5.44 -13.48 -17.30
C LYS A 67 -4.65 -12.65 -16.28
N GLN A 68 -4.84 -11.33 -16.25
CA GLN A 68 -4.20 -10.46 -15.25
C GLN A 68 -4.71 -10.75 -13.83
N LYS A 69 -6.04 -10.86 -13.61
CA LYS A 69 -6.61 -11.22 -12.30
C LYS A 69 -6.08 -12.56 -11.77
N ARG A 70 -5.83 -13.55 -12.65
CA ARG A 70 -5.20 -14.83 -12.28
C ARG A 70 -3.74 -14.69 -11.82
N LYS A 71 -2.97 -13.72 -12.33
CA LYS A 71 -1.59 -13.44 -11.86
C LYS A 71 -1.58 -12.85 -10.44
N GLU A 72 -2.64 -12.15 -10.03
CA GLU A 72 -2.78 -11.55 -8.69
C GLU A 72 -3.21 -12.57 -7.62
N VAL A 73 -3.75 -13.73 -8.01
CA VAL A 73 -4.14 -14.81 -7.09
C VAL A 73 -2.90 -15.39 -6.40
N ARG A 74 -2.92 -15.40 -5.06
CA ARG A 74 -1.83 -15.91 -4.19
C ARG A 74 -1.77 -17.44 -4.15
N MET A 75 -1.72 -18.09 -5.32
CA MET A 75 -1.83 -19.55 -5.49
C MET A 75 -0.91 -20.36 -4.56
N LYS A 76 0.32 -19.90 -4.35
CA LYS A 76 1.27 -20.53 -3.42
C LYS A 76 0.70 -20.64 -1.99
N ARG A 77 0.05 -19.59 -1.49
CA ARG A 77 -0.58 -19.59 -0.15
C ARG A 77 -1.77 -20.54 -0.08
N ILE A 78 -2.57 -20.63 -1.16
CA ILE A 78 -3.71 -21.54 -1.25
C ILE A 78 -3.22 -23.00 -1.16
N ILE A 79 -2.18 -23.35 -1.94
CA ILE A 79 -1.57 -24.69 -1.90
C ILE A 79 -1.04 -25.02 -0.50
N THR A 80 -0.30 -24.09 0.13
CA THR A 80 0.20 -24.28 1.51
C THR A 80 -0.93 -24.50 2.52
N ALA A 81 -2.01 -23.71 2.44
CA ALA A 81 -3.18 -23.88 3.30
C ALA A 81 -3.86 -25.25 3.12
N ILE A 82 -4.03 -25.70 1.88
CA ILE A 82 -4.59 -27.03 1.58
C ILE A 82 -3.69 -28.13 2.15
N SER A 83 -2.37 -28.06 1.95
CA SER A 83 -1.45 -29.05 2.53
C SER A 83 -1.48 -29.08 4.06
N GLY A 84 -1.63 -27.91 4.71
CA GLY A 84 -1.77 -27.82 6.16
C GLY A 84 -3.03 -28.54 6.67
N TRP A 85 -4.18 -28.32 6.03
CA TRP A 85 -5.42 -29.03 6.37
C TRP A 85 -5.33 -30.55 6.16
N VAL A 86 -4.68 -31.01 5.09
CA VAL A 86 -4.46 -32.45 4.85
C VAL A 86 -3.58 -33.07 5.93
N VAL A 87 -2.49 -32.40 6.33
CA VAL A 87 -1.62 -32.86 7.44
C VAL A 87 -2.39 -32.87 8.76
N MET A 88 -3.18 -31.82 9.07
CA MET A 88 -4.01 -31.79 10.28
C MET A 88 -5.03 -32.95 10.29
N ALA A 89 -5.72 -33.20 9.18
CA ALA A 89 -6.69 -34.30 9.07
C ALA A 89 -6.02 -35.67 9.28
N TYR A 90 -4.83 -35.88 8.72
CA TYR A 90 -4.05 -37.10 8.93
C TYR A 90 -3.58 -37.27 10.38
N MET A 91 -3.13 -36.19 11.05
CA MET A 91 -2.74 -36.25 12.47
C MET A 91 -3.95 -36.52 13.38
N VAL A 92 -5.12 -35.94 13.08
CA VAL A 92 -6.38 -36.25 13.79
C VAL A 92 -6.79 -37.70 13.60
N TYR A 93 -6.70 -38.23 12.38
CA TYR A 93 -6.93 -39.65 12.09
C TYR A 93 -5.99 -40.54 12.94
N LEU A 94 -4.68 -40.23 12.96
CA LEU A 94 -3.71 -40.99 13.74
C LEU A 94 -4.06 -40.97 15.24
N VAL A 95 -4.37 -39.80 15.81
CA VAL A 95 -4.82 -39.64 17.21
C VAL A 95 -6.08 -40.44 17.54
N MET A 96 -6.98 -40.63 16.56
CA MET A 96 -8.19 -41.44 16.75
C MET A 96 -7.93 -42.95 16.65
N THR A 97 -6.94 -43.38 15.85
CA THR A 97 -6.60 -44.80 15.65
C THR A 97 -5.58 -45.36 16.64
N THR A 98 -4.74 -44.52 17.23
CA THR A 98 -3.71 -44.95 18.19
C THR A 98 -4.33 -45.33 19.53
N THR A 99 -4.07 -46.56 19.99
CA THR A 99 -4.44 -47.02 21.33
C THR A 99 -3.63 -46.29 22.40
N ARG A 100 -4.31 -45.68 23.38
CA ARG A 100 -3.64 -45.05 24.52
C ARG A 100 -3.22 -46.10 25.54
N GLU A 101 -1.93 -46.23 25.77
CA GLU A 101 -1.43 -46.90 26.98
C GLU A 101 -1.69 -45.98 28.17
N ALA A 102 -2.81 -46.19 28.85
CA ALA A 102 -3.08 -45.49 30.11
C ALA A 102 -2.15 -46.05 31.19
N ALA A 103 -1.34 -45.17 31.81
CA ALA A 103 -0.51 -45.56 32.94
C ALA A 103 -1.38 -46.11 34.07
N THR A 104 -1.29 -47.42 34.33
CA THR A 104 -1.98 -48.07 35.44
C THR A 104 -1.38 -47.60 36.75
N ILE A 105 -2.17 -46.88 37.55
CA ILE A 105 -1.75 -46.42 38.88
C ILE A 105 -1.51 -47.66 39.76
N TRP A 106 -0.29 -47.78 40.29
CA TRP A 106 0.11 -48.94 41.09
C TRP A 106 -0.61 -48.94 42.44
N ASN A 107 -1.51 -49.90 42.66
CA ASN A 107 -2.30 -50.03 43.88
C ASN A 107 -2.03 -51.39 44.55
N PRO A 108 -1.40 -51.43 45.74
CA PRO A 108 -1.06 -52.68 46.41
C PRO A 108 -2.28 -53.48 46.88
N PHE A 109 -3.42 -52.81 47.12
CA PHE A 109 -4.66 -53.48 47.53
C PHE A 109 -5.30 -54.28 46.38
N ASP A 110 -5.27 -53.73 45.16
CA ASP A 110 -5.81 -54.38 43.97
C ASP A 110 -4.93 -55.58 43.55
N ILE A 111 -3.60 -55.44 43.64
CA ILE A 111 -2.62 -56.52 43.34
C ILE A 111 -2.78 -57.72 44.29
N LEU A 112 -3.20 -57.50 45.54
CA LEU A 112 -3.39 -58.54 46.55
C LEU A 112 -4.84 -59.04 46.68
N ASP A 113 -5.79 -58.54 45.89
CA ASP A 113 -7.23 -58.85 45.97
C ASP A 113 -7.80 -58.68 47.40
N VAL A 114 -7.54 -57.50 47.98
CA VAL A 114 -8.00 -57.09 49.31
C VAL A 114 -8.63 -55.69 49.30
N PRO A 115 -9.70 -55.44 50.08
CA PRO A 115 -10.26 -54.09 50.18
C PRO A 115 -9.29 -53.14 50.89
N MET A 116 -9.34 -51.84 50.56
CA MET A 116 -8.50 -50.81 51.19
C MET A 116 -8.66 -50.70 52.72
N SER A 117 -9.73 -51.26 53.30
CA SER A 117 -9.96 -51.34 54.75
C SER A 117 -9.48 -52.65 55.39
N ALA A 118 -8.71 -53.48 54.68
CA ALA A 118 -8.21 -54.75 55.19
C ALA A 118 -7.24 -54.55 56.36
N THR A 119 -7.43 -55.31 57.43
CA THR A 119 -6.47 -55.36 58.55
C THR A 119 -5.27 -56.24 58.19
N GLU A 120 -4.11 -55.97 58.79
CA GLU A 120 -2.86 -56.74 58.58
C GLU A 120 -3.04 -58.25 58.69
N LYS A 121 -3.92 -58.73 59.58
CA LYS A 121 -4.25 -60.17 59.71
C LYS A 121 -4.85 -60.75 58.43
N VAL A 122 -5.67 -59.98 57.71
CA VAL A 122 -6.26 -60.37 56.42
C VAL A 122 -5.21 -60.32 55.31
N ILE A 123 -4.37 -59.27 55.30
CA ILE A 123 -3.29 -59.09 54.32
C ILE A 123 -2.27 -60.24 54.43
N ASN A 124 -1.81 -60.55 55.65
CA ASN A 124 -0.90 -61.67 55.93
C ASN A 124 -1.52 -63.02 55.56
N SER A 125 -2.82 -63.21 55.78
CA SER A 125 -3.56 -64.42 55.40
C SER A 125 -3.66 -64.57 53.87
N ARG A 126 -3.98 -63.48 53.16
CA ARG A 126 -4.07 -63.47 51.69
C ARG A 126 -2.71 -63.65 51.03
N TYR A 127 -1.67 -62.95 51.49
CA TYR A 127 -0.30 -63.17 51.02
C TYR A 127 0.18 -64.60 51.28
N ARG A 128 -0.13 -65.20 52.45
CA ARG A 128 0.19 -66.61 52.72
C ARG A 128 -0.56 -67.59 51.80
N ARG A 129 -1.75 -67.22 51.31
CA ARG A 129 -2.48 -68.02 50.30
C ARG A 129 -1.88 -67.85 48.91
N LEU A 130 -1.56 -66.62 48.51
CA LEU A 130 -0.89 -66.29 47.25
C LEU A 130 0.53 -66.89 47.19
N SER A 131 1.28 -66.95 48.28
CA SER A 131 2.59 -67.62 48.34
C SER A 131 2.51 -69.14 48.26
N ILE A 132 1.32 -69.73 48.41
CA ILE A 132 1.11 -71.16 48.18
C ILE A 132 0.77 -71.43 46.72
N THR A 133 0.12 -70.51 46.00
CA THR A 133 -0.40 -70.70 44.63
C THR A 133 0.40 -69.99 43.52
N MET A 134 0.96 -68.81 43.79
CA MET A 134 1.62 -67.93 42.82
C MET A 134 3.15 -67.93 42.90
N HIS A 135 3.74 -68.70 43.83
CA HIS A 135 5.20 -68.78 44.00
C HIS A 135 5.88 -69.33 42.73
N PRO A 136 7.03 -68.76 42.29
CA PRO A 136 7.67 -69.10 41.01
C PRO A 136 8.08 -70.58 40.91
N ASP A 137 8.47 -71.20 42.03
CA ASP A 137 8.81 -72.63 42.11
C ASP A 137 7.62 -73.58 41.84
N LYS A 138 6.38 -73.08 41.89
CA LYS A 138 5.14 -73.87 41.72
C LYS A 138 4.38 -73.58 40.42
N ARG A 139 4.72 -72.49 39.72
CA ARG A 139 4.14 -72.12 38.44
C ARG A 139 5.16 -72.37 37.35
N HIS A 140 4.92 -73.39 36.53
CA HIS A 140 5.74 -73.65 35.35
C HIS A 140 5.26 -72.83 34.16
N ALA A 141 6.19 -72.42 33.28
CA ALA A 141 5.87 -71.72 32.05
C ALA A 141 4.90 -72.56 31.19
N ASN A 142 3.83 -71.93 30.72
CA ASN A 142 2.80 -72.59 29.91
C ASN A 142 2.63 -71.85 28.57
N PRO A 143 3.17 -72.38 27.47
CA PRO A 143 3.09 -71.73 26.16
C PRO A 143 1.67 -71.49 25.66
N ALA A 144 0.67 -72.27 26.11
CA ALA A 144 -0.73 -72.09 25.70
C ALA A 144 -1.42 -70.87 26.35
N LEU A 145 -0.79 -70.25 27.35
CA LEU A 145 -1.30 -69.08 28.07
C LEU A 145 -0.36 -67.86 27.96
N ASN A 146 0.65 -67.91 27.07
CA ASN A 146 1.73 -66.92 26.96
C ASN A 146 2.49 -66.63 28.27
N LEU A 147 2.45 -67.54 29.25
CA LEU A 147 3.13 -67.39 30.53
C LEU A 147 4.61 -67.79 30.39
N THR A 148 5.48 -66.80 30.22
CA THR A 148 6.93 -66.97 30.29
C THR A 148 7.42 -67.09 31.74
N THR A 149 8.63 -67.62 31.94
CA THR A 149 9.28 -67.63 33.26
C THR A 149 9.54 -66.24 33.82
N GLU A 150 9.69 -65.24 32.95
CA GLU A 150 9.89 -63.83 33.31
C GLU A 150 8.60 -63.24 33.89
N ILE A 151 7.48 -63.35 33.18
CA ILE A 151 6.16 -62.88 33.65
C ILE A 151 5.77 -63.52 34.99
N ILE A 152 6.04 -64.82 35.18
CA ILE A 152 5.77 -65.52 36.45
C ILE A 152 6.62 -64.94 37.61
N ASN A 153 7.87 -64.57 37.34
CA ASN A 153 8.73 -63.92 38.33
C ASN A 153 8.30 -62.48 38.60
N ASP A 154 7.93 -61.72 37.57
CA ASP A 154 7.52 -60.32 37.68
C ASP A 154 6.20 -60.18 38.45
N GLU A 155 5.17 -60.98 38.14
CA GLU A 155 3.93 -61.07 38.93
C GLU A 155 4.21 -61.41 40.40
N TRP A 156 5.18 -62.30 40.66
CA TRP A 156 5.57 -62.66 42.02
C TRP A 156 6.31 -61.53 42.75
N VAL A 157 7.16 -60.79 42.04
CA VAL A 157 7.82 -59.57 42.55
C VAL A 157 6.78 -58.50 42.87
N GLU A 158 5.77 -58.29 42.02
CA GLU A 158 4.68 -57.35 42.27
C GLU A 158 3.84 -57.73 43.49
N ILE A 159 3.45 -59.00 43.63
CA ILE A 159 2.76 -59.52 44.84
C ILE A 159 3.62 -59.29 46.09
N THR A 160 4.94 -59.51 46.00
CA THR A 160 5.87 -59.30 47.12
C THR A 160 6.05 -57.81 47.45
N LYS A 161 6.10 -56.93 46.44
CA LYS A 161 6.16 -55.47 46.63
C LYS A 161 4.85 -54.93 47.21
N ALA A 162 3.70 -55.40 46.73
CA ALA A 162 2.38 -55.04 47.24
C ALA A 162 2.21 -55.46 48.70
N TYR A 163 2.66 -56.66 49.08
CA TYR A 163 2.69 -57.10 50.47
C TYR A 163 3.55 -56.18 51.34
N LYS A 164 4.80 -55.94 50.94
CA LYS A 164 5.72 -55.04 51.67
C LYS A 164 5.16 -53.63 51.83
N ALA A 165 4.56 -53.06 50.78
CA ALA A 165 3.93 -51.74 50.81
C ALA A 165 2.77 -51.59 51.82
N LEU A 166 2.17 -52.70 52.26
CA LEU A 166 1.10 -52.69 53.24
C LEU A 166 1.54 -53.12 54.65
N THR A 167 2.68 -53.81 54.81
CA THR A 167 3.15 -54.33 56.10
C THR A 167 4.39 -53.63 56.67
N ASP A 168 5.15 -52.91 55.84
CA ASP A 168 6.39 -52.23 56.23
C ASP A 168 6.14 -50.72 56.29
N GLU A 169 6.37 -50.09 57.45
CA GLU A 169 6.05 -48.67 57.68
C GLU A 169 6.86 -47.73 56.78
N GLU A 170 8.11 -48.06 56.43
CA GLU A 170 8.95 -47.21 55.57
C GLU A 170 8.48 -47.28 54.12
N ILE A 171 8.24 -48.49 53.62
CA ILE A 171 7.78 -48.74 52.24
C ILE A 171 6.34 -48.23 52.05
N ARG A 172 5.51 -48.34 53.08
CA ARG A 172 4.16 -47.77 53.11
C ARG A 172 4.19 -46.25 53.04
N ASN A 173 5.03 -45.60 53.84
CA ASN A 173 5.19 -44.14 53.81
C ASN A 173 5.73 -43.66 52.44
N ASN A 174 6.64 -44.42 51.82
CA ASN A 174 7.09 -44.17 50.44
C ASN A 174 5.94 -44.27 49.43
N TRP A 175 5.08 -45.28 49.54
CA TRP A 175 3.90 -45.39 48.68
C TRP A 175 2.85 -44.29 48.95
N GLU A 176 2.59 -43.93 50.20
CA GLU A 176 1.66 -42.84 50.57
C GLU A 176 2.18 -41.47 50.11
N GLN A 177 3.50 -41.22 50.07
CA GLN A 177 4.10 -39.96 49.61
C GLN A 177 4.37 -39.89 48.09
N TYR A 178 4.70 -41.01 47.45
CA TYR A 178 5.19 -41.04 46.05
C TYR A 178 4.36 -41.92 45.10
N GLY A 179 3.34 -42.63 45.60
CA GLY A 179 2.51 -43.55 44.82
C GLY A 179 3.20 -44.88 44.45
N ASN A 180 4.43 -45.12 44.93
CA ASN A 180 5.20 -46.32 44.61
C ASN A 180 6.04 -46.79 45.82
N PRO A 181 6.12 -48.11 46.10
CA PRO A 181 6.89 -48.66 47.23
C PRO A 181 8.39 -48.38 47.16
N ASP A 182 8.95 -48.27 45.95
CA ASP A 182 10.38 -48.02 45.74
C ASP A 182 10.76 -46.53 45.92
N GLY A 183 9.79 -45.69 46.33
CA GLY A 183 9.99 -44.26 46.61
C GLY A 183 9.80 -43.35 45.39
N LYS A 184 10.43 -42.17 45.43
CA LYS A 184 10.33 -41.16 44.37
C LYS A 184 10.88 -41.69 43.05
N GLN A 185 9.99 -42.06 42.13
CA GLN A 185 10.38 -42.45 40.77
C GLN A 185 11.06 -41.29 40.03
N SER A 186 12.03 -41.63 39.18
CA SER A 186 12.68 -40.66 38.31
C SER A 186 11.71 -40.18 37.23
N THR A 187 11.55 -38.86 37.09
CA THR A 187 10.75 -38.26 36.02
C THR A 187 11.44 -38.48 34.67
N SER A 188 10.92 -39.38 33.85
CA SER A 188 11.40 -39.58 32.49
C SER A 188 10.96 -38.42 31.59
N PHE A 189 11.92 -37.70 31.01
CA PHE A 189 11.64 -36.61 30.09
C PHE A 189 11.43 -37.18 28.68
N GLY A 190 10.19 -37.19 28.21
CA GLY A 190 9.85 -37.59 26.85
C GLY A 190 9.97 -36.43 25.84
N ILE A 191 10.41 -36.72 24.62
CA ILE A 191 10.33 -35.81 23.48
C ILE A 191 9.24 -36.32 22.53
N ALA A 192 8.30 -35.44 22.19
CA ALA A 192 7.20 -35.70 21.24
C ALA A 192 7.67 -35.71 19.77
N LEU A 193 8.77 -36.39 19.47
CA LEU A 193 9.29 -36.64 18.13
C LEU A 193 9.34 -38.16 17.90
N PRO A 194 9.01 -38.64 16.68
CA PRO A 194 9.08 -40.07 16.38
C PRO A 194 10.50 -40.60 16.53
N LYS A 195 10.67 -41.76 17.20
CA LYS A 195 11.98 -42.43 17.31
C LYS A 195 12.60 -42.75 15.93
N LEU A 196 11.78 -42.86 14.87
CA LEU A 196 12.24 -42.99 13.48
C LEU A 196 13.28 -41.92 13.06
N LEU A 197 13.28 -40.72 13.67
CA LEU A 197 14.26 -39.67 13.36
C LEU A 197 15.66 -39.94 13.96
N VAL A 198 15.76 -40.77 15.00
CA VAL A 198 16.97 -40.96 15.82
C VAL A 198 17.39 -42.44 15.92
N ALA A 199 16.56 -43.36 15.46
CA ALA A 199 16.84 -44.80 15.44
C ALA A 199 18.12 -45.15 14.66
N GLU A 200 18.74 -46.26 15.05
CA GLU A 200 19.96 -46.77 14.41
C GLU A 200 19.71 -47.05 12.92
N GLY A 201 20.47 -46.35 12.07
CA GLY A 201 20.33 -46.40 10.61
C GLY A 201 19.72 -45.13 10.01
N SER A 202 18.55 -44.68 10.50
CA SER A 202 17.85 -43.51 9.94
C SER A 202 18.56 -42.18 10.25
N GLY A 203 19.15 -42.05 11.44
CA GLY A 203 19.84 -40.82 11.88
C GLY A 203 20.94 -40.33 10.92
N LYS A 204 21.62 -41.23 10.19
CA LYS A 204 22.60 -40.86 9.16
C LYS A 204 21.96 -40.14 7.98
N TYR A 205 20.78 -40.58 7.54
CA TYR A 205 20.03 -39.94 6.46
C TYR A 205 19.43 -38.61 6.91
N VAL A 206 18.94 -38.53 8.16
CA VAL A 206 18.43 -37.27 8.74
C VAL A 206 19.55 -36.23 8.85
N LEU A 207 20.73 -36.61 9.34
CA LEU A 207 21.90 -35.72 9.41
C LEU A 207 22.40 -35.30 8.02
N ALA A 208 22.44 -36.22 7.05
CA ALA A 208 22.80 -35.90 5.66
C ALA A 208 21.77 -34.94 5.00
N PHE A 209 20.48 -35.15 5.24
CA PHE A 209 19.41 -34.26 4.78
C PHE A 209 19.53 -32.87 5.41
N TYR A 210 19.77 -32.78 6.72
CA TYR A 210 20.00 -31.52 7.43
C TYR A 210 21.24 -30.79 6.91
N GLY A 211 22.35 -31.51 6.70
CA GLY A 211 23.57 -30.97 6.12
C GLY A 211 23.39 -30.45 4.69
N LEU A 212 22.60 -31.14 3.86
CA LEU A 212 22.23 -30.67 2.52
C LEU A 212 21.30 -29.46 2.59
N LEU A 213 20.29 -29.48 3.46
CA LEU A 213 19.33 -28.40 3.63
C LEU A 213 20.00 -27.10 4.10
N LEU A 214 20.94 -27.16 5.05
CA LEU A 214 21.69 -25.97 5.48
C LEU A 214 22.87 -25.62 4.57
N GLY A 215 23.62 -26.61 4.07
CA GLY A 215 24.82 -26.37 3.27
C GLY A 215 24.54 -25.99 1.81
N ILE A 216 23.41 -26.42 1.25
CA ILE A 216 23.01 -26.13 -0.14
C ILE A 216 21.64 -25.44 -0.18
N GLY A 217 20.64 -25.99 0.51
CA GLY A 217 19.26 -25.50 0.46
C GLY A 217 19.12 -24.04 0.93
N LEU A 218 19.72 -23.68 2.07
CA LEU A 218 19.65 -22.34 2.63
C LEU A 218 20.46 -21.33 1.79
N PRO A 219 21.74 -21.55 1.41
CA PRO A 219 22.45 -20.69 0.47
C PRO A 219 21.74 -20.53 -0.88
N TRP A 220 21.12 -21.59 -1.41
CA TRP A 220 20.34 -21.50 -2.65
C TRP A 220 19.05 -20.69 -2.48
N LEU A 221 18.31 -20.87 -1.38
CA LEU A 221 17.10 -20.09 -1.08
C LEU A 221 17.42 -18.60 -0.86
N VAL A 222 18.44 -18.31 -0.05
CA VAL A 222 18.90 -16.95 0.25
C VAL A 222 19.44 -16.29 -1.02
N GLY A 223 20.27 -16.98 -1.79
CA GLY A 223 20.77 -16.48 -3.08
C GLY A 223 19.66 -16.22 -4.09
N ARG A 224 18.71 -17.17 -4.24
CA ARG A 224 17.54 -17.01 -5.14
C ARG A 224 16.65 -15.83 -4.71
N TRP A 225 16.46 -15.62 -3.41
CA TRP A 225 15.71 -14.48 -2.89
C TRP A 225 16.46 -13.17 -3.10
N TRP A 226 17.74 -13.11 -2.73
CA TRP A 226 18.60 -11.95 -2.87
C TRP A 226 18.72 -11.48 -4.32
N TYR A 227 19.14 -12.36 -5.24
CA TYR A 227 19.20 -12.04 -6.66
C TYR A 227 17.81 -11.81 -7.29
N GLY A 228 16.75 -12.31 -6.65
CA GLY A 228 15.37 -12.01 -7.03
C GLY A 228 14.97 -10.57 -6.69
N MET A 229 15.30 -10.11 -5.47
CA MET A 229 15.04 -8.73 -5.05
C MET A 229 15.96 -7.73 -5.74
N GLN A 230 17.26 -8.01 -5.86
CA GLN A 230 18.25 -7.12 -6.46
C GLN A 230 17.94 -6.78 -7.94
N LYS A 231 17.18 -7.61 -8.64
CA LYS A 231 16.73 -7.38 -10.01
C LYS A 231 15.56 -6.39 -10.13
N VAL A 232 14.89 -6.04 -9.03
CA VAL A 232 13.62 -5.30 -9.01
C VAL A 232 13.78 -3.99 -8.23
N THR A 233 13.33 -2.88 -8.81
CA THR A 233 13.37 -1.55 -8.16
C THR A 233 12.25 -1.39 -7.13
N ARG A 234 12.29 -0.29 -6.35
CA ARG A 234 11.20 0.13 -5.45
C ARG A 234 9.83 0.18 -6.16
N GLU A 235 9.81 0.57 -7.43
CA GLU A 235 8.60 0.67 -8.26
C GLU A 235 8.15 -0.66 -8.88
N LYS A 236 8.74 -1.80 -8.47
CA LYS A 236 8.37 -3.15 -8.91
C LYS A 236 8.54 -3.36 -10.43
N ILE A 237 9.54 -2.70 -11.02
CA ILE A 237 10.03 -2.92 -12.39
C ILE A 237 11.45 -3.48 -12.37
N LEU A 238 11.91 -4.06 -13.48
CA LEU A 238 13.27 -4.55 -13.60
C LEU A 238 14.29 -3.40 -13.61
N VAL A 239 15.44 -3.59 -12.94
CA VAL A 239 16.55 -2.62 -12.92
C VAL A 239 17.11 -2.37 -14.33
N THR A 240 17.12 -3.39 -15.19
CA THR A 240 17.47 -3.28 -16.63
C THR A 240 16.53 -2.34 -17.38
N SER A 241 15.22 -2.50 -17.20
CA SER A 241 14.21 -1.63 -17.80
C SER A 241 14.31 -0.20 -17.30
N ALA A 242 14.52 0.00 -16.00
CA ALA A 242 14.78 1.32 -15.43
C ALA A 242 16.00 1.99 -16.08
N GLY A 243 17.11 1.27 -16.21
CA GLY A 243 18.33 1.77 -16.86
C GLY A 243 18.18 2.03 -18.36
N ASN A 244 17.34 1.28 -19.08
CA ASN A 244 17.04 1.52 -20.49
C ASN A 244 16.15 2.75 -20.68
N MET A 245 15.06 2.86 -19.92
CA MET A 245 14.15 4.00 -19.96
C MET A 245 14.86 5.30 -19.58
N PHE A 246 15.75 5.25 -18.58
CA PHE A 246 16.59 6.37 -18.16
C PHE A 246 17.51 6.89 -19.27
N LYS A 247 18.07 6.04 -20.13
CA LYS A 247 18.91 6.47 -21.27
C LYS A 247 18.14 7.27 -22.33
N GLU A 248 16.82 7.07 -22.41
CA GLU A 248 15.93 7.78 -23.34
C GLU A 248 15.33 9.07 -22.74
N TYR A 249 15.58 9.34 -21.45
CA TYR A 249 15.14 10.57 -20.79
C TYR A 249 15.77 11.82 -21.43
N ARG A 250 14.98 12.89 -21.56
CA ARG A 250 15.39 14.20 -22.08
C ARG A 250 14.67 15.30 -21.32
N ASP A 251 15.30 16.47 -21.20
CA ASP A 251 14.72 17.62 -20.48
C ASP A 251 13.41 18.14 -21.08
N ARG A 252 13.23 17.92 -22.39
CA ARG A 252 12.00 18.21 -23.13
C ARG A 252 11.54 16.94 -23.82
N MET A 253 10.49 16.33 -23.26
CA MET A 253 9.77 15.18 -23.81
C MET A 253 8.30 15.54 -23.97
N ASP A 254 7.66 15.06 -25.02
CA ASP A 254 6.20 14.92 -25.06
C ASP A 254 5.77 13.47 -24.77
N ALA A 255 4.47 13.22 -24.70
CA ALA A 255 3.94 11.91 -24.37
C ALA A 255 4.24 10.84 -25.43
N GLY A 256 4.58 11.22 -26.67
CA GLY A 256 5.10 10.31 -27.70
C GLY A 256 6.57 9.92 -27.45
N ASP A 257 7.39 10.87 -27.01
CA ASP A 257 8.76 10.59 -26.56
C ASP A 257 8.77 9.67 -25.33
N VAL A 258 7.88 9.90 -24.36
CA VAL A 258 7.74 9.02 -23.18
C VAL A 258 7.27 7.62 -23.58
N LEU A 259 6.35 7.49 -24.55
CA LEU A 259 5.94 6.18 -25.07
C LEU A 259 7.13 5.42 -25.70
N ALA A 260 7.96 6.13 -26.47
CA ALA A 260 9.17 5.56 -27.04
C ALA A 260 10.18 5.13 -25.97
N ALA A 261 10.33 5.90 -24.88
CA ALA A 261 11.16 5.52 -23.73
C ALA A 261 10.60 4.28 -23.01
N VAL A 262 9.30 4.25 -22.70
CA VAL A 262 8.62 3.10 -22.06
C VAL A 262 8.79 1.82 -22.88
N SER A 263 8.76 1.88 -24.22
CA SER A 263 8.94 0.71 -25.09
C SER A 263 10.27 -0.04 -24.94
N THR A 264 11.28 0.56 -24.28
CA THR A 264 12.62 -0.02 -24.06
C THR A 264 12.72 -1.01 -22.89
N ALA A 265 11.59 -1.26 -22.21
CA ALA A 265 11.54 -2.09 -21.03
C ALA A 265 11.57 -3.60 -21.34
N SER A 266 12.48 -4.32 -20.68
CA SER A 266 12.65 -5.78 -20.82
C SER A 266 11.46 -6.63 -20.33
N GLU A 267 10.47 -6.08 -19.61
CA GLU A 267 9.23 -6.82 -19.29
C GLU A 267 8.34 -7.08 -20.52
N PHE A 268 8.62 -6.46 -21.67
CA PHE A 268 7.97 -6.81 -22.92
C PHE A 268 8.55 -8.08 -23.57
N ASP A 269 9.79 -8.45 -23.25
CA ASP A 269 10.43 -9.69 -23.71
C ASP A 269 9.69 -10.93 -23.17
N ASP A 270 9.20 -10.87 -21.93
CA ASP A 270 8.35 -11.92 -21.33
C ASP A 270 7.05 -12.15 -22.11
N ILE A 271 6.51 -11.10 -22.75
CA ILE A 271 5.23 -11.13 -23.48
C ILE A 271 5.43 -11.56 -24.95
N LEU A 272 6.47 -11.02 -25.60
CA LEU A 272 6.79 -11.20 -27.02
C LEU A 272 7.97 -12.17 -27.24
N SER A 273 8.16 -13.13 -26.34
CA SER A 273 9.28 -14.07 -26.37
C SER A 273 9.30 -15.00 -27.60
N GLY A 274 10.51 -15.30 -28.07
CA GLY A 274 10.77 -16.24 -29.16
C GLY A 274 10.21 -15.77 -30.51
N THR A 275 9.55 -16.67 -31.24
CA THR A 275 8.99 -16.40 -32.57
C THR A 275 7.93 -15.28 -32.59
N LYS A 276 7.40 -14.88 -31.43
CA LYS A 276 6.47 -13.76 -31.30
C LYS A 276 7.12 -12.40 -31.58
N ALA A 277 8.43 -12.25 -31.47
CA ALA A 277 9.12 -10.99 -31.74
C ALA A 277 8.89 -10.50 -33.18
N ASP A 278 9.06 -11.40 -34.15
CA ASP A 278 8.97 -11.10 -35.57
C ASP A 278 7.58 -11.39 -36.17
N ALA A 279 6.83 -12.34 -35.58
CA ALA A 279 5.54 -12.77 -36.10
C ALA A 279 4.53 -11.59 -36.20
N GLY A 280 4.10 -11.30 -37.43
CA GLY A 280 3.08 -10.28 -37.71
C GLY A 280 3.57 -8.84 -37.67
N LEU A 281 4.84 -8.56 -37.34
CA LEU A 281 5.39 -7.20 -37.25
C LEU A 281 5.12 -6.38 -38.53
N GLY A 282 5.47 -6.93 -39.70
CA GLY A 282 5.24 -6.27 -40.97
C GLY A 282 3.76 -5.98 -41.28
N LYS A 283 2.81 -6.77 -40.73
CA LYS A 283 1.36 -6.52 -40.86
C LYS A 283 0.93 -5.32 -40.01
N VAL A 284 1.47 -5.19 -38.80
CA VAL A 284 1.21 -4.06 -37.90
C VAL A 284 1.76 -2.76 -38.50
N GLU A 285 3.01 -2.79 -38.96
CA GLU A 285 3.66 -1.63 -39.57
C GLU A 285 3.00 -1.20 -40.89
N SER A 286 2.67 -2.16 -41.78
CA SER A 286 1.97 -1.84 -43.02
C SER A 286 0.59 -1.23 -42.74
N LYS A 287 -0.15 -1.75 -41.74
CA LYS A 287 -1.44 -1.17 -41.36
C LYS A 287 -1.29 0.25 -40.80
N LEU A 288 -0.36 0.47 -39.86
CA LEU A 288 -0.06 1.79 -39.29
C LEU A 288 0.33 2.83 -40.36
N ALA A 289 1.05 2.42 -41.39
CA ALA A 289 1.45 3.29 -42.51
C ALA A 289 0.37 3.45 -43.58
N SER A 290 -0.54 2.49 -43.74
CA SER A 290 -1.60 2.53 -44.77
C SER A 290 -2.86 3.30 -44.36
N THR A 291 -3.10 3.45 -43.05
CA THR A 291 -4.34 4.06 -42.54
C THR A 291 -4.15 5.57 -42.37
N GLU A 292 -4.82 6.37 -43.21
CA GLU A 292 -4.74 7.84 -43.17
C GLU A 292 -4.99 8.45 -41.77
N ALA A 293 -5.82 7.80 -40.96
CA ALA A 293 -6.07 8.22 -39.58
C ALA A 293 -4.83 8.08 -38.67
N SER A 294 -4.13 6.94 -38.66
CA SER A 294 -2.86 6.82 -37.92
C SER A 294 -1.78 7.70 -38.52
N ASP A 295 -1.80 7.90 -39.84
CA ASP A 295 -0.82 8.70 -40.55
C ASP A 295 -0.95 10.21 -40.28
N ALA A 296 -2.16 10.71 -40.01
CA ALA A 296 -2.41 12.08 -39.53
C ALA A 296 -2.17 12.26 -38.02
N ILE A 297 -2.31 11.19 -37.23
CA ILE A 297 -2.21 11.20 -35.76
C ILE A 297 -0.76 11.05 -35.27
N MET A 298 0.04 10.17 -35.86
CA MET A 298 1.43 9.98 -35.48
C MET A 298 2.30 11.12 -36.00
N LEU A 299 3.07 11.77 -35.11
CA LEU A 299 3.96 12.85 -35.52
C LEU A 299 5.09 12.29 -36.42
N PRO A 300 5.62 13.07 -37.38
CA PRO A 300 6.70 12.60 -38.25
C PRO A 300 7.90 12.02 -37.49
N LYS A 301 8.26 12.63 -36.34
CA LYS A 301 9.33 12.16 -35.45
C LYS A 301 9.06 10.78 -34.81
N ASP A 302 7.81 10.41 -34.59
CA ASP A 302 7.45 9.13 -33.98
C ASP A 302 7.50 8.01 -35.04
N LYS A 303 7.14 8.35 -36.29
CA LYS A 303 7.30 7.47 -37.45
C LYS A 303 8.77 7.23 -37.80
N THR A 304 9.66 8.24 -37.67
CA THR A 304 11.10 8.01 -37.88
C THR A 304 11.68 7.15 -36.76
N LYS A 305 11.37 7.44 -35.49
CA LYS A 305 11.75 6.60 -34.33
C LYS A 305 11.35 5.13 -34.50
N LEU A 306 10.11 4.84 -34.92
CA LEU A 306 9.67 3.45 -35.16
C LEU A 306 10.54 2.73 -36.20
N LYS A 307 10.96 3.42 -37.26
CA LYS A 307 11.83 2.86 -38.31
C LYS A 307 13.29 2.70 -37.87
N GLU A 308 13.78 3.60 -37.01
CA GLU A 308 15.15 3.63 -36.48
C GLU A 308 15.43 2.54 -35.43
N VAL A 309 14.42 2.08 -34.68
CA VAL A 309 14.60 1.00 -33.68
C VAL A 309 14.93 -0.31 -34.39
N GLU A 310 16.16 -0.82 -34.28
CA GLU A 310 16.57 -2.08 -34.95
C GLU A 310 16.11 -3.36 -34.21
N GLU A 311 15.96 -3.29 -32.89
CA GLU A 311 15.61 -4.44 -32.03
C GLU A 311 14.16 -4.91 -32.28
N PRO A 312 13.92 -6.18 -32.66
CA PRO A 312 12.60 -6.63 -33.14
C PRO A 312 11.53 -6.59 -32.05
N VAL A 313 11.85 -6.98 -30.81
CA VAL A 313 10.90 -6.94 -29.68
C VAL A 313 10.50 -5.50 -29.36
N ARG A 314 11.46 -4.58 -29.28
CA ARG A 314 11.21 -3.15 -29.04
C ARG A 314 10.40 -2.52 -30.19
N ARG A 315 10.77 -2.81 -31.44
CA ARG A 315 10.05 -2.34 -32.64
C ARG A 315 8.60 -2.83 -32.65
N LYS A 316 8.36 -4.13 -32.44
CA LYS A 316 7.01 -4.71 -32.35
C LYS A 316 6.21 -4.16 -31.17
N THR A 317 6.85 -3.98 -30.00
CA THR A 317 6.23 -3.36 -28.83
C THR A 317 5.74 -1.94 -29.15
N LEU A 318 6.62 -1.10 -29.71
CA LEU A 318 6.28 0.28 -30.05
C LEU A 318 5.18 0.34 -31.13
N ALA A 319 5.24 -0.50 -32.16
CA ALA A 319 4.20 -0.61 -33.18
C ALA A 319 2.85 -1.06 -32.58
N LEU A 320 2.81 -2.11 -31.74
CA LEU A 320 1.58 -2.57 -31.11
C LEU A 320 1.01 -1.55 -30.12
N LEU A 321 1.84 -0.81 -29.39
CA LEU A 321 1.37 0.27 -28.51
C LEU A 321 0.75 1.43 -29.32
N TRP A 322 1.33 1.82 -30.45
CA TRP A 322 0.70 2.80 -31.35
C TRP A 322 -0.61 2.26 -31.96
N ALA A 323 -0.67 0.98 -32.33
CA ALA A 323 -1.92 0.35 -32.78
C ALA A 323 -3.00 0.30 -31.68
N TYR A 324 -2.61 0.10 -30.42
CA TYR A 324 -3.53 0.18 -29.27
C TYR A 324 -4.07 1.61 -29.09
N LEU A 325 -3.17 2.61 -29.05
CA LEU A 325 -3.52 4.01 -28.79
C LEU A 325 -4.34 4.62 -29.94
N THR A 326 -4.12 4.19 -31.19
CA THR A 326 -4.94 4.58 -32.36
C THR A 326 -6.22 3.75 -32.52
N ARG A 327 -6.45 2.75 -31.66
CA ARG A 327 -7.57 1.77 -31.75
C ARG A 327 -7.64 1.06 -33.10
N LEU A 328 -6.50 0.89 -33.77
CA LEU A 328 -6.38 0.24 -35.08
C LEU A 328 -6.72 -1.25 -34.97
N ASP A 329 -7.57 -1.76 -35.86
CA ASP A 329 -7.86 -3.19 -35.96
C ASP A 329 -6.78 -3.90 -36.78
N LEU A 330 -6.21 -4.97 -36.25
CA LEU A 330 -5.14 -5.73 -36.89
C LEU A 330 -5.64 -6.91 -37.75
N ASP A 331 -6.94 -7.20 -37.76
CA ASP A 331 -7.56 -8.38 -38.43
C ASP A 331 -6.83 -9.69 -38.07
N ASP A 332 -6.38 -9.83 -36.83
CA ASP A 332 -5.67 -11.02 -36.35
C ASP A 332 -5.87 -11.17 -34.83
N ALA A 333 -6.63 -12.18 -34.42
CA ALA A 333 -6.94 -12.41 -33.01
C ALA A 333 -5.68 -12.62 -32.14
N THR A 334 -4.55 -13.08 -32.71
CA THR A 334 -3.30 -13.27 -31.97
C THR A 334 -2.59 -11.94 -31.72
N LEU A 335 -2.48 -11.08 -32.73
CA LEU A 335 -1.90 -9.74 -32.60
C LEU A 335 -2.81 -8.82 -31.76
N GLU A 336 -4.12 -8.94 -31.87
CA GLU A 336 -5.09 -8.28 -31.00
C GLU A 336 -4.90 -8.69 -29.52
N ALA A 337 -4.75 -9.99 -29.25
CA ALA A 337 -4.49 -10.47 -27.90
C ALA A 337 -3.16 -9.96 -27.34
N GLU A 338 -2.10 -9.85 -28.16
CA GLU A 338 -0.83 -9.25 -27.75
C GLU A 338 -0.96 -7.74 -27.51
N LYS A 339 -1.63 -7.01 -28.41
CA LYS A 339 -1.91 -5.56 -28.32
C LYS A 339 -2.54 -5.19 -26.97
N TYR A 340 -3.59 -5.91 -26.55
CA TYR A 340 -4.26 -5.66 -25.27
C TYR A 340 -3.51 -6.19 -24.04
N GLU A 341 -2.55 -7.12 -24.19
CA GLU A 341 -1.68 -7.56 -23.08
C GLU A 341 -0.55 -6.57 -22.77
N LEU A 342 -0.07 -5.83 -23.77
CA LEU A 342 1.00 -4.84 -23.61
C LEU A 342 0.54 -3.61 -22.81
N ALA A 343 -0.68 -3.11 -23.02
CA ALA A 343 -1.13 -1.83 -22.47
C ALA A 343 -1.08 -1.75 -20.92
N PRO A 344 -1.56 -2.75 -20.13
CA PRO A 344 -1.39 -2.74 -18.67
C PRO A 344 0.07 -2.78 -18.19
N THR A 345 0.96 -3.39 -18.98
CA THR A 345 2.40 -3.44 -18.69
C THR A 345 3.04 -2.08 -18.95
N ALA A 346 2.69 -1.43 -20.07
CA ALA A 346 3.11 -0.07 -20.40
C ALA A 346 2.64 0.97 -19.36
N GLU A 347 1.43 0.83 -18.82
CA GLU A 347 0.91 1.72 -17.76
C GLU A 347 1.74 1.61 -16.47
N ARG A 348 2.06 0.38 -16.03
CA ARG A 348 2.97 0.16 -14.88
C ARG A 348 4.37 0.73 -15.12
N LEU A 349 4.92 0.58 -16.33
CA LEU A 349 6.24 1.11 -16.68
C LEU A 349 6.23 2.64 -16.71
N ASN A 350 5.18 3.26 -17.26
CA ASN A 350 5.01 4.71 -17.23
C ASN A 350 4.90 5.27 -15.80
N GLN A 351 4.22 4.57 -14.88
CA GLN A 351 4.23 4.96 -13.45
C GLN A 351 5.65 5.00 -12.88
N ALA A 352 6.49 4.02 -13.18
CA ALA A 352 7.89 4.03 -12.75
C ALA A 352 8.71 5.14 -13.45
N PHE A 353 8.38 5.49 -14.69
CA PHE A 353 9.02 6.60 -15.40
C PHE A 353 8.68 7.97 -14.80
N VAL A 354 7.46 8.15 -14.27
CA VAL A 354 7.09 9.37 -13.52
C VAL A 354 8.05 9.57 -12.35
N SER A 355 8.35 8.53 -11.56
CA SER A 355 9.33 8.62 -10.47
C SER A 355 10.74 9.01 -10.93
N MET A 356 11.16 8.58 -12.13
CA MET A 356 12.45 9.00 -12.73
C MET A 356 12.42 10.48 -13.16
N CYS A 357 11.35 10.92 -13.82
CA CYS A 357 11.18 12.32 -14.24
C CYS A 357 11.13 13.28 -13.03
N LEU A 358 10.48 12.83 -11.93
CA LEU A 358 10.39 13.60 -10.69
C LEU A 358 11.75 13.79 -10.00
N ALA A 359 12.66 12.82 -10.11
CA ALA A 359 14.02 12.96 -9.56
C ALA A 359 14.82 14.10 -10.22
N TYR A 360 14.51 14.46 -11.47
CA TYR A 360 15.07 15.62 -12.16
C TYR A 360 14.30 16.93 -11.92
N GLY A 361 13.07 16.86 -11.41
CA GLY A 361 12.25 18.03 -11.09
C GLY A 361 11.83 18.90 -12.28
N LEU A 362 11.92 18.41 -13.53
CA LEU A 362 11.47 19.16 -14.71
C LEU A 362 9.97 18.95 -14.98
N THR A 363 9.24 20.03 -15.22
CA THR A 363 7.78 20.01 -15.35
C THR A 363 7.32 19.31 -16.63
N ALA A 364 8.03 19.49 -17.75
CA ALA A 364 7.58 18.97 -19.05
C ALA A 364 7.60 17.43 -19.15
N PRO A 365 8.68 16.70 -18.78
CA PRO A 365 8.68 15.23 -18.80
C PRO A 365 7.66 14.60 -17.84
N VAL A 366 7.42 15.24 -16.68
CA VAL A 366 6.43 14.79 -15.69
C VAL A 366 5.00 14.94 -16.24
N LEU A 367 4.66 16.11 -16.81
CA LEU A 367 3.37 16.31 -17.49
C LEU A 367 3.18 15.36 -18.68
N ALA A 368 4.21 15.16 -19.50
CA ALA A 368 4.20 14.22 -20.61
C ALA A 368 3.90 12.78 -20.13
N SER A 369 4.48 12.36 -19.01
CA SER A 369 4.26 11.04 -18.42
C SER A 369 2.84 10.88 -17.86
N PHE A 370 2.29 11.90 -17.20
CA PHE A 370 0.88 11.88 -16.79
C PHE A 370 -0.08 11.87 -18.00
N HIS A 371 0.20 12.65 -19.05
CA HIS A 371 -0.58 12.62 -20.29
C HIS A 371 -0.49 11.26 -21.01
N LEU A 372 0.65 10.56 -20.93
CA LEU A 372 0.75 9.19 -21.42
C LEU A 372 -0.08 8.21 -20.58
N SER A 373 -0.17 8.40 -19.25
CA SER A 373 -1.07 7.61 -18.39
C SER A 373 -2.52 7.73 -18.86
N GLN A 374 -3.01 8.97 -19.04
CA GLN A 374 -4.36 9.22 -19.57
C GLN A 374 -4.59 8.51 -20.91
N SER A 375 -3.59 8.61 -21.81
CA SER A 375 -3.61 8.04 -23.16
C SER A 375 -3.66 6.51 -23.15
N LEU A 376 -2.86 5.87 -22.28
CA LEU A 376 -2.83 4.41 -22.10
C LEU A 376 -4.11 3.88 -21.44
N VAL A 377 -4.68 4.59 -20.46
CA VAL A 377 -5.93 4.20 -19.79
C VAL A 377 -7.12 4.30 -20.74
N GLN A 378 -7.24 5.41 -21.48
CA GLN A 378 -8.37 5.66 -22.38
C GLN A 378 -8.21 5.05 -23.79
N ALA A 379 -7.06 4.48 -24.11
CA ALA A 379 -6.67 4.06 -25.46
C ALA A 379 -6.87 5.20 -26.48
N ILE A 380 -6.21 6.33 -26.24
CA ILE A 380 -6.26 7.54 -27.08
C ILE A 380 -4.82 7.92 -27.47
N PRO A 381 -4.56 8.43 -28.68
CA PRO A 381 -3.22 8.84 -29.07
C PRO A 381 -2.66 9.99 -28.20
N PRO A 382 -1.38 9.93 -27.80
CA PRO A 382 -0.75 10.96 -26.96
C PRO A 382 -0.37 12.25 -27.70
N SER A 383 -0.45 12.27 -29.04
CA SER A 383 -0.06 13.41 -29.86
C SER A 383 -1.10 14.53 -29.83
N SER A 384 -0.67 15.78 -29.96
CA SER A 384 -1.58 16.95 -29.90
C SER A 384 -2.71 16.95 -30.93
N ALA A 385 -2.55 16.24 -32.05
CA ALA A 385 -3.55 16.11 -33.11
C ALA A 385 -4.43 14.85 -32.99
N GLY A 386 -4.10 13.95 -32.06
CA GLY A 386 -4.87 12.72 -31.79
C GLY A 386 -5.47 12.65 -30.38
N LYS A 387 -5.01 13.49 -29.44
CA LYS A 387 -5.47 13.55 -28.04
C LYS A 387 -6.86 14.21 -27.89
N ALA A 388 -7.80 13.83 -28.75
CA ALA A 388 -9.17 14.33 -28.76
C ALA A 388 -9.96 13.81 -27.53
N PRO A 389 -10.38 14.66 -26.58
CA PRO A 389 -11.02 14.22 -25.34
C PRO A 389 -12.33 13.46 -25.56
N LEU A 390 -13.04 13.72 -26.66
CA LEU A 390 -14.31 13.06 -26.99
C LEU A 390 -14.16 11.56 -27.34
N LEU A 391 -12.96 11.07 -27.69
CA LEU A 391 -12.72 9.64 -27.92
C LEU A 391 -12.95 8.79 -26.66
N GLN A 392 -13.02 9.38 -25.47
CA GLN A 392 -13.35 8.68 -24.22
C GLN A 392 -14.83 8.24 -24.17
N LEU A 393 -15.70 8.90 -24.95
CA LEU A 393 -17.13 8.59 -25.00
C LEU A 393 -17.41 7.37 -25.90
N PRO A 394 -18.38 6.52 -25.53
CA PRO A 394 -18.76 5.37 -26.35
C PRO A 394 -19.30 5.80 -27.72
N HIS A 395 -19.05 4.98 -28.74
CA HIS A 395 -19.44 5.19 -30.15
C HIS A 395 -18.80 6.38 -30.90
N PHE A 396 -17.99 7.23 -30.26
CA PHE A 396 -17.26 8.29 -30.96
C PHE A 396 -16.06 7.71 -31.73
N THR A 397 -15.86 8.18 -32.96
CA THR A 397 -14.75 7.81 -33.85
C THR A 397 -13.92 9.05 -34.23
N PRO A 398 -12.65 8.89 -34.66
CA PRO A 398 -11.81 10.03 -35.04
C PRO A 398 -12.41 10.89 -36.18
N SER A 399 -13.07 10.26 -37.16
CA SER A 399 -13.77 10.99 -38.24
C SER A 399 -14.97 11.77 -37.70
N ALA A 400 -15.85 11.13 -36.93
CA ALA A 400 -17.02 11.79 -36.38
C ALA A 400 -16.65 12.99 -35.48
N ILE A 401 -15.58 12.87 -34.69
CA ILE A 401 -15.07 13.98 -33.88
C ILE A 401 -14.58 15.13 -34.76
N ARG A 402 -13.81 14.84 -35.82
CA ARG A 402 -13.34 15.87 -36.76
C ARG A 402 -14.50 16.62 -37.40
N ASP A 403 -15.56 15.93 -37.78
CA ASP A 403 -16.76 16.54 -38.37
C ASP A 403 -17.50 17.42 -37.35
N ILE A 404 -17.67 16.94 -36.12
CA ILE A 404 -18.26 17.71 -35.00
C ILE A 404 -17.42 18.96 -34.69
N GLU A 405 -16.09 18.82 -34.55
CA GLU A 405 -15.19 19.93 -34.23
C GLU A 405 -15.17 20.97 -35.36
N THR A 406 -15.14 20.54 -36.63
CA THR A 406 -15.19 21.45 -37.79
C THR A 406 -16.52 22.21 -37.89
N ALA A 407 -17.62 21.62 -37.42
CA ALA A 407 -18.94 22.25 -37.45
C ALA A 407 -19.29 23.07 -36.20
N ALA A 408 -18.62 22.85 -35.06
CA ALA A 408 -18.95 23.44 -33.77
C ALA A 408 -17.86 24.36 -33.18
N ASN A 409 -16.62 24.30 -33.67
CA ASN A 409 -15.49 25.02 -33.09
C ASN A 409 -14.71 25.81 -34.15
N ASP A 410 -14.70 27.14 -34.02
CA ASP A 410 -13.86 28.03 -34.84
C ASP A 410 -12.36 27.89 -34.51
N LYS A 411 -12.01 27.33 -33.33
CA LYS A 411 -10.63 27.11 -32.91
C LYS A 411 -10.12 25.76 -33.42
N LYS A 412 -8.85 25.72 -33.83
CA LYS A 412 -8.12 24.50 -34.21
C LYS A 412 -7.71 23.62 -33.01
N GLU A 413 -8.49 23.64 -31.93
CA GLU A 413 -8.24 22.93 -30.68
C GLU A 413 -9.32 21.87 -30.47
N HIS A 414 -8.96 20.71 -29.90
CA HIS A 414 -9.93 19.65 -29.65
C HIS A 414 -10.96 20.05 -28.59
N MET A 415 -12.21 19.66 -28.81
CA MET A 415 -13.32 19.96 -27.91
C MET A 415 -13.29 19.02 -26.69
N THR A 416 -13.50 19.59 -25.50
CA THR A 416 -13.55 18.80 -24.25
C THR A 416 -14.93 18.18 -24.03
N ILE A 417 -15.03 17.14 -23.19
CA ILE A 417 -16.33 16.54 -22.84
C ILE A 417 -17.23 17.59 -22.16
N GLN A 418 -16.66 18.46 -21.32
CA GLN A 418 -17.38 19.52 -20.62
C GLN A 418 -17.95 20.54 -21.60
N SER A 419 -17.18 20.97 -22.60
CA SER A 419 -17.66 21.92 -23.61
C SER A 419 -18.67 21.30 -24.58
N PHE A 420 -18.46 20.06 -25.01
CA PHE A 420 -19.46 19.33 -25.80
C PHE A 420 -20.79 19.17 -25.04
N MET A 421 -20.74 18.78 -23.76
CA MET A 421 -21.94 18.60 -22.93
C MET A 421 -22.61 19.92 -22.49
N ALA A 422 -21.93 21.06 -22.63
CA ALA A 422 -22.50 22.39 -22.38
C ALA A 422 -23.35 22.91 -23.55
N LEU A 423 -23.21 22.34 -24.75
CA LEU A 423 -24.04 22.69 -25.91
C LEU A 423 -25.51 22.29 -25.68
N PRO A 424 -26.49 23.06 -26.20
CA PRO A 424 -27.92 22.69 -26.17
C PRO A 424 -28.17 21.28 -26.72
N ALA A 425 -29.11 20.54 -26.12
CA ALA A 425 -29.38 19.16 -26.50
C ALA A 425 -29.74 18.98 -27.99
N GLU A 426 -30.49 19.92 -28.57
CA GLU A 426 -30.83 19.95 -30.00
C GLU A 426 -29.59 20.10 -30.88
N GLN A 427 -28.68 21.01 -30.52
CA GLN A 427 -27.43 21.23 -31.25
C GLN A 427 -26.51 20.01 -31.15
N ARG A 428 -26.38 19.39 -29.97
CA ARG A 428 -25.61 18.15 -29.78
C ARG A 428 -26.16 17.00 -30.62
N GLN A 429 -27.48 16.84 -30.67
CA GLN A 429 -28.14 15.84 -31.52
C GLN A 429 -27.92 16.12 -33.00
N ALA A 430 -28.02 17.37 -33.47
CA ALA A 430 -27.78 17.73 -34.86
C ALA A 430 -26.32 17.46 -35.28
N LEU A 431 -25.34 17.88 -34.47
CA LEU A 431 -23.91 17.64 -34.71
C LEU A 431 -23.58 16.14 -34.72
N ALA A 432 -24.09 15.39 -33.75
CA ALA A 432 -23.88 13.94 -33.67
C ALA A 432 -24.48 13.21 -34.88
N GLN A 433 -25.69 13.57 -35.30
CA GLN A 433 -26.34 12.97 -36.47
C GLN A 433 -25.62 13.30 -37.78
N ALA A 434 -25.15 14.54 -37.95
CA ALA A 434 -24.33 14.94 -39.09
C ALA A 434 -23.03 14.13 -39.19
N ALA A 435 -22.43 13.80 -38.04
CA ALA A 435 -21.24 12.97 -37.91
C ALA A 435 -21.53 11.44 -37.88
N GLY A 436 -22.75 11.00 -38.22
CA GLY A 436 -23.12 9.58 -38.33
C GLY A 436 -23.40 8.86 -36.99
N ILE A 437 -23.49 9.58 -35.88
CA ILE A 437 -23.85 9.03 -34.56
C ILE A 437 -25.38 9.11 -34.37
N THR A 438 -26.03 7.95 -34.31
CA THR A 438 -27.48 7.85 -34.06
C THR A 438 -27.84 8.33 -32.65
N ASN A 439 -29.05 8.89 -32.49
CA ASN A 439 -29.50 9.47 -31.22
C ASN A 439 -29.41 8.48 -30.03
N ASP A 440 -29.71 7.20 -30.25
CA ASP A 440 -29.61 6.20 -29.17
C ASP A 440 -28.17 5.90 -28.74
N ARG A 441 -27.21 5.95 -29.68
CA ARG A 441 -25.77 5.89 -29.35
C ARG A 441 -25.29 7.14 -28.63
N LEU A 442 -25.82 8.31 -29.00
CA LEU A 442 -25.55 9.57 -28.32
C LEU A 442 -26.06 9.54 -26.87
N LYS A 443 -27.28 9.03 -26.61
CA LYS A 443 -27.81 8.87 -25.24
C LYS A 443 -26.87 8.06 -24.36
N VAL A 444 -26.38 6.91 -24.83
CA VAL A 444 -25.39 6.09 -24.10
C VAL A 444 -24.11 6.88 -23.78
N ALA A 445 -23.66 7.75 -24.69
CA ALA A 445 -22.52 8.63 -24.45
C ALA A 445 -22.80 9.74 -23.42
N GLU A 446 -23.98 10.36 -23.47
CA GLU A 446 -24.42 11.36 -22.48
C GLU A 446 -24.62 10.76 -21.08
N ASP A 447 -25.15 9.53 -21.00
CA ASP A 447 -25.38 8.84 -19.73
C ASP A 447 -24.07 8.35 -19.11
N VAL A 448 -23.07 7.99 -19.93
CA VAL A 448 -21.70 7.76 -19.44
C VAL A 448 -21.06 9.07 -18.97
N SER A 449 -21.16 10.17 -19.73
CA SER A 449 -20.52 11.44 -19.36
C SER A 449 -21.03 11.97 -18.02
N ARG A 450 -22.33 11.85 -17.75
CA ARG A 450 -22.98 12.21 -16.47
C ARG A 450 -22.54 11.37 -15.25
N LYS A 451 -21.79 10.29 -15.45
CA LYS A 451 -21.20 9.45 -14.39
C LYS A 451 -19.69 9.68 -14.22
N LEU A 452 -19.03 10.44 -15.09
CA LEU A 452 -17.58 10.62 -15.03
C LEU A 452 -17.16 11.53 -13.86
N PRO A 453 -16.12 11.19 -13.09
CA PRO A 453 -15.67 11.97 -11.94
C PRO A 453 -14.82 13.18 -12.39
N TYR A 454 -15.46 14.23 -12.88
CA TYR A 454 -14.78 15.51 -13.14
C TYR A 454 -14.69 16.32 -11.84
N LEU A 455 -13.45 16.55 -11.37
CA LEU A 455 -13.15 17.32 -10.18
C LEU A 455 -12.97 18.80 -10.55
N LYS A 456 -13.92 19.64 -10.13
CA LYS A 456 -13.86 21.10 -10.32
C LYS A 456 -13.35 21.76 -9.03
N VAL A 457 -12.22 22.47 -9.12
CA VAL A 457 -11.75 23.34 -8.03
C VAL A 457 -12.70 24.54 -7.88
N GLU A 458 -13.07 24.86 -6.63
CA GLU A 458 -13.84 26.08 -6.30
C GLU A 458 -12.93 27.12 -5.65
N THR A 459 -12.08 26.73 -4.69
CA THR A 459 -11.02 27.58 -4.12
C THR A 459 -9.73 26.79 -3.87
N ALA A 460 -8.60 27.48 -3.92
CA ALA A 460 -7.29 26.97 -3.54
C ALA A 460 -6.51 28.10 -2.87
N PHE A 461 -5.98 27.86 -1.67
CA PHE A 461 -5.28 28.86 -0.87
C PHE A 461 -4.21 28.22 0.01
N PHE A 462 -3.24 29.03 0.42
CA PHE A 462 -2.21 28.64 1.38
C PHE A 462 -2.66 29.05 2.79
N LYS A 463 -2.37 28.21 3.79
CA LYS A 463 -2.46 28.55 5.22
C LYS A 463 -1.34 27.89 5.99
N VAL A 464 -1.00 28.42 7.16
CA VAL A 464 -0.31 27.64 8.21
C VAL A 464 -1.39 27.22 9.23
N ALA A 465 -1.19 26.12 9.96
CA ALA A 465 -2.17 25.68 10.96
C ALA A 465 -1.88 26.39 12.29
N GLY A 466 -2.86 27.08 12.86
CA GLY A 466 -2.71 27.92 14.06
C GLY A 466 -2.22 29.35 13.78
N GLU A 467 -1.48 29.60 12.71
CA GLU A 467 -0.97 30.94 12.35
C GLU A 467 -1.82 31.62 11.25
N LYS A 468 -2.06 32.93 11.42
CA LYS A 468 -2.83 33.77 10.48
C LYS A 468 -2.04 34.18 9.23
N TYR A 469 -0.73 34.37 9.37
CA TYR A 469 0.19 34.75 8.31
C TYR A 469 1.14 33.59 7.98
N ILE A 470 1.78 33.62 6.80
CA ILE A 470 2.75 32.60 6.41
C ILE A 470 4.14 33.18 6.65
N ILE A 471 4.81 32.77 7.72
CA ILE A 471 6.18 33.21 8.02
C ILE A 471 7.25 32.36 7.29
N PRO A 472 8.50 32.85 7.15
CA PRO A 472 9.53 32.14 6.42
C PRO A 472 9.90 30.81 7.10
N SER A 473 10.16 29.77 6.31
CA SER A 473 10.46 28.40 6.80
C SER A 473 9.35 27.69 7.59
N SER A 474 8.14 28.26 7.69
CA SER A 474 6.96 27.60 8.29
C SER A 474 6.50 26.35 7.53
N LEU A 475 5.69 25.49 8.17
CA LEU A 475 5.05 24.35 7.52
C LEU A 475 3.72 24.77 6.88
N VAL A 476 3.79 25.32 5.67
CA VAL A 476 2.62 25.76 4.91
C VAL A 476 1.81 24.59 4.36
N GLN A 477 0.49 24.75 4.40
CA GLN A 477 -0.49 23.86 3.80
C GLN A 477 -1.14 24.53 2.59
N LEU A 478 -1.03 23.91 1.40
CA LEU A 478 -1.93 24.20 0.30
C LEU A 478 -3.24 23.44 0.52
N VAL A 479 -4.33 24.17 0.73
CA VAL A 479 -5.68 23.64 0.88
C VAL A 479 -6.46 23.91 -0.41
N ILE A 480 -7.00 22.84 -0.99
CA ILE A 480 -7.82 22.90 -2.22
C ILE A 480 -9.20 22.36 -1.88
N LYS A 481 -10.21 23.19 -2.14
CA LYS A 481 -11.63 22.86 -1.99
C LYS A 481 -12.21 22.64 -3.37
N ALA A 482 -12.71 21.43 -3.61
CA ALA A 482 -13.16 21.02 -4.93
C ALA A 482 -14.46 20.21 -4.83
N ARG A 483 -15.18 20.07 -5.95
CA ARG A 483 -16.42 19.31 -6.06
C ARG A 483 -16.39 18.39 -7.26
N PHE A 484 -16.94 17.19 -7.12
CA PHE A 484 -17.19 16.32 -8.26
C PHE A 484 -18.48 16.76 -8.97
N ILE A 485 -18.35 17.22 -10.21
CA ILE A 485 -19.45 17.74 -11.04
C ILE A 485 -19.37 17.05 -12.41
N PRO A 486 -20.05 15.92 -12.62
CA PRO A 486 -19.95 15.16 -13.87
C PRO A 486 -20.29 15.98 -15.13
N PRO A 487 -19.55 15.79 -16.25
CA PRO A 487 -19.84 16.49 -17.50
C PRO A 487 -21.27 16.23 -18.02
N GLY A 488 -22.05 17.30 -18.16
CA GLY A 488 -23.46 17.24 -18.57
C GLY A 488 -24.48 17.14 -17.45
N THR A 489 -24.07 17.35 -16.19
CA THR A 489 -24.98 17.75 -15.11
C THR A 489 -25.61 19.12 -15.45
N PRO A 490 -26.95 19.24 -15.52
CA PRO A 490 -27.61 20.52 -15.78
C PRO A 490 -27.25 21.58 -14.73
N ALA A 491 -26.96 22.82 -15.15
CA ALA A 491 -26.58 23.91 -14.25
C ALA A 491 -27.62 24.20 -13.14
N SER A 492 -28.91 23.96 -13.42
CA SER A 492 -30.01 24.06 -12.45
C SER A 492 -30.01 22.98 -11.37
N SER A 493 -29.31 21.86 -11.59
CA SER A 493 -29.20 20.73 -10.65
C SER A 493 -27.94 20.77 -9.80
N ILE A 494 -27.00 21.69 -10.09
CA ILE A 494 -25.78 21.89 -9.30
C ILE A 494 -26.13 22.81 -8.12
N PRO A 495 -26.03 22.36 -6.86
CA PRO A 495 -26.26 23.22 -5.71
C PRO A 495 -25.25 24.38 -5.68
N LYS A 496 -25.69 25.55 -5.18
CA LYS A 496 -24.76 26.63 -4.83
C LYS A 496 -23.84 26.15 -3.69
N VAL A 497 -22.57 26.57 -3.74
CA VAL A 497 -21.62 26.26 -2.66
C VAL A 497 -22.01 27.05 -1.42
N ASN A 498 -22.02 26.40 -0.25
CA ASN A 498 -22.09 27.11 1.02
C ASN A 498 -20.71 27.71 1.33
N PRO A 499 -20.57 29.03 1.62
CA PRO A 499 -19.27 29.62 1.92
C PRO A 499 -18.49 28.91 3.05
N ASP A 500 -19.19 28.37 4.06
CA ASP A 500 -18.55 27.68 5.18
C ASP A 500 -17.79 26.40 4.76
N ASP A 501 -18.27 25.69 3.72
CA ASP A 501 -17.59 24.50 3.19
C ASP A 501 -16.25 24.82 2.50
N LEU A 502 -16.06 26.07 2.06
CA LEU A 502 -14.82 26.56 1.45
C LEU A 502 -13.77 26.95 2.49
N LEU A 503 -14.16 27.12 3.75
CA LEU A 503 -13.24 27.37 4.85
C LEU A 503 -12.57 26.07 5.30
N ASP A 504 -11.41 26.21 5.94
CA ASP A 504 -10.68 25.09 6.52
C ASP A 504 -10.26 25.46 7.95
N VAL A 505 -11.24 25.50 8.83
CA VAL A 505 -11.09 25.85 10.24
C VAL A 505 -10.25 24.77 10.93
N ASP A 506 -9.23 25.17 11.66
CA ASP A 506 -8.42 24.26 12.48
C ASP A 506 -9.17 23.82 13.74
N ALA A 507 -8.76 22.69 14.32
CA ALA A 507 -9.30 22.27 15.61
C ALA A 507 -8.90 23.28 16.70
N ALA A 508 -9.80 23.51 17.67
CA ALA A 508 -9.51 24.37 18.80
C ALA A 508 -8.26 23.88 19.55
N GLU A 509 -7.44 24.83 19.98
CA GLU A 509 -6.18 24.52 20.65
C GLU A 509 -6.43 23.67 21.92
N GLY A 510 -5.67 22.59 22.07
CA GLY A 510 -5.86 21.59 23.11
C GLY A 510 -6.80 20.41 22.76
N ASP A 511 -7.60 20.45 21.69
CA ASP A 511 -8.38 19.27 21.25
C ASP A 511 -7.54 18.25 20.47
N ILE A 512 -6.72 17.53 21.23
CA ILE A 512 -5.87 16.42 20.75
C ILE A 512 -6.73 15.28 20.14
N GLN A 513 -8.04 15.17 20.47
CA GLN A 513 -8.91 14.14 19.91
C GLN A 513 -9.39 14.53 18.50
N ALA A 514 -9.81 15.78 18.29
CA ALA A 514 -10.12 16.30 16.97
C ALA A 514 -8.90 16.25 16.05
N ALA A 515 -7.72 16.66 16.54
CA ALA A 515 -6.47 16.61 15.77
C ALA A 515 -6.04 15.17 15.38
N LYS A 516 -6.43 14.15 16.15
CA LYS A 516 -6.13 12.73 15.88
C LYS A 516 -7.22 11.98 15.11
N LYS A 517 -8.36 12.61 14.81
CA LYS A 517 -9.45 11.96 14.08
C LYS A 517 -9.06 11.85 12.61
N GLU A 518 -8.64 10.67 12.18
CA GLU A 518 -8.36 10.40 10.76
C GLU A 518 -9.59 10.79 9.90
N PRO A 519 -9.43 11.55 8.81
CA PRO A 519 -10.53 11.88 7.93
C PRO A 519 -11.09 10.61 7.29
N GLU A 520 -12.42 10.54 7.14
CA GLU A 520 -13.06 9.42 6.46
C GLU A 520 -12.53 9.31 5.02
N GLN A 521 -12.29 8.09 4.55
CA GLN A 521 -11.73 7.85 3.22
C GLN A 521 -12.78 7.23 2.30
N HIS A 522 -13.43 8.07 1.50
CA HIS A 522 -14.43 7.67 0.53
C HIS A 522 -13.81 7.43 -0.84
N ASN A 523 -14.14 6.31 -1.47
CA ASN A 523 -13.69 5.96 -2.81
C ASN A 523 -14.59 6.62 -3.87
N ILE A 524 -14.05 6.78 -5.07
CA ILE A 524 -14.79 7.12 -6.29
C ILE A 524 -15.01 5.88 -7.18
N PRO A 525 -15.90 5.94 -8.19
CA PRO A 525 -15.99 4.92 -9.21
C PRO A 525 -14.68 4.69 -9.96
N LEU A 526 -14.47 3.45 -10.41
CA LEU A 526 -13.34 3.07 -11.26
C LEU A 526 -13.41 3.78 -12.63
N ALA A 527 -12.25 3.92 -13.26
CA ALA A 527 -12.13 4.56 -14.56
C ALA A 527 -12.97 3.83 -15.62
N TYR A 528 -13.82 4.59 -16.32
CA TYR A 528 -14.47 4.11 -17.53
C TYR A 528 -13.42 3.98 -18.64
N ALA A 529 -12.89 2.76 -18.77
CA ALA A 529 -11.79 2.42 -19.66
C ALA A 529 -12.07 1.06 -20.35
N PRO A 530 -13.01 1.01 -21.32
CA PRO A 530 -13.45 -0.26 -21.92
C PRO A 530 -12.36 -0.99 -22.71
N TYR A 531 -11.32 -0.28 -23.17
CA TYR A 531 -10.21 -0.85 -23.93
C TYR A 531 -9.06 -1.39 -23.06
N LEU A 532 -8.96 -0.99 -21.79
CA LEU A 532 -7.87 -1.41 -20.91
C LEU A 532 -8.16 -2.80 -20.34
N ALA A 533 -7.21 -3.73 -20.49
CA ALA A 533 -7.30 -5.09 -19.94
C ALA A 533 -7.04 -5.17 -18.41
N ARG A 534 -7.26 -4.07 -17.68
CA ARG A 534 -7.09 -3.95 -16.22
C ARG A 534 -8.06 -2.90 -15.67
N ASP A 535 -8.58 -3.13 -14.48
CA ASP A 535 -9.40 -2.14 -13.76
C ASP A 535 -8.49 -1.09 -13.10
N ARG A 536 -8.83 0.20 -13.20
CA ARG A 536 -8.02 1.32 -12.69
C ARG A 536 -8.86 2.26 -11.86
N ALA A 537 -8.45 2.55 -10.62
CA ALA A 537 -8.99 3.68 -9.87
C ALA A 537 -8.32 4.98 -10.36
N PRO A 538 -9.08 6.04 -10.71
CA PRO A 538 -8.51 7.33 -11.06
C PRO A 538 -7.77 7.97 -9.89
N LYS A 539 -6.72 8.74 -10.19
CA LYS A 539 -5.99 9.56 -9.21
C LYS A 539 -5.83 10.99 -9.72
N TRP A 540 -5.78 11.93 -8.79
CA TRP A 540 -5.41 13.32 -9.03
C TRP A 540 -4.03 13.58 -8.45
N HIS A 541 -3.12 13.98 -9.32
CA HIS A 541 -1.77 14.39 -8.96
C HIS A 541 -1.74 15.92 -8.90
N VAL A 542 -1.52 16.47 -7.72
CA VAL A 542 -1.42 17.91 -7.51
C VAL A 542 0.00 18.29 -7.18
N PHE A 543 0.59 19.21 -7.95
CA PHE A 543 1.94 19.74 -7.72
C PHE A 543 2.01 21.24 -8.04
N LEU A 544 3.04 21.89 -7.50
CA LEU A 544 3.35 23.30 -7.77
C LEU A 544 4.60 23.39 -8.63
N ALA A 545 4.53 24.16 -9.71
CA ALA A 545 5.66 24.44 -10.60
C ALA A 545 6.01 25.93 -10.64
N ASP A 546 7.30 26.24 -10.76
CA ASP A 546 7.77 27.55 -11.20
C ASP A 546 7.79 27.58 -12.73
N ASN A 547 6.83 28.31 -13.31
CA ASN A 547 6.69 28.48 -14.75
C ASN A 547 7.86 29.26 -15.39
N ARG A 548 8.62 30.06 -14.62
CA ARG A 548 9.81 30.78 -15.13
C ARG A 548 10.99 29.86 -15.32
N GLN A 549 11.17 28.89 -14.43
CA GLN A 549 12.26 27.91 -14.48
C GLN A 549 11.87 26.62 -15.22
N GLY A 550 10.58 26.36 -15.43
CA GLY A 550 10.09 25.08 -15.97
C GLY A 550 10.31 23.90 -15.00
N LYS A 551 10.47 24.19 -13.71
CA LYS A 551 10.78 23.23 -12.65
C LYS A 551 9.60 23.04 -11.70
N ILE A 552 9.51 21.85 -11.13
CA ILE A 552 8.59 21.52 -10.04
C ILE A 552 9.19 22.08 -8.74
N ALA A 553 8.43 22.92 -8.05
CA ALA A 553 8.80 23.48 -6.75
C ALA A 553 8.36 22.58 -5.59
N VAL A 554 7.15 22.02 -5.68
CA VAL A 554 6.61 21.04 -4.72
C VAL A 554 6.22 19.78 -5.47
N PRO A 555 6.76 18.59 -5.12
CA PRO A 555 6.48 17.33 -5.82
C PRO A 555 5.00 16.91 -5.72
N PRO A 556 4.51 16.02 -6.61
CA PRO A 556 3.10 15.69 -6.68
C PRO A 556 2.60 14.86 -5.51
N PHE A 557 1.57 15.38 -4.85
CA PHE A 557 0.73 14.63 -3.92
C PHE A 557 -0.38 13.93 -4.72
N SER A 558 -0.66 12.67 -4.39
CA SER A 558 -1.52 11.80 -5.19
C SER A 558 -2.77 11.40 -4.42
N PHE A 559 -3.94 11.87 -4.85
CA PHE A 559 -5.22 11.66 -4.17
C PHE A 559 -6.06 10.62 -4.93
N GLN A 560 -6.51 9.59 -4.21
CA GLN A 560 -7.37 8.51 -4.72
C GLN A 560 -8.68 8.36 -3.91
N THR A 561 -8.65 8.79 -2.65
CA THR A 561 -9.78 8.81 -1.70
C THR A 561 -10.00 10.23 -1.17
N PHE A 562 -11.21 10.52 -0.70
CA PHE A 562 -11.66 11.86 -0.34
C PHE A 562 -12.37 11.89 1.03
N ASP A 563 -12.30 13.04 1.69
CA ASP A 563 -12.82 13.33 3.05
C ASP A 563 -14.35 13.22 3.16
N LYS A 564 -15.09 13.56 2.10
CA LYS A 564 -16.55 13.43 2.01
C LYS A 564 -16.94 12.52 0.84
N LYS A 565 -18.04 11.76 0.97
CA LYS A 565 -18.60 10.94 -0.12
C LYS A 565 -18.81 11.76 -1.39
N PRO A 566 -18.10 11.49 -2.51
CA PRO A 566 -18.28 12.23 -3.77
C PRO A 566 -19.51 11.78 -4.57
N PHE A 567 -19.84 10.49 -4.45
CA PHE A 567 -20.98 9.84 -5.07
C PHE A 567 -21.80 9.12 -3.99
N ASP A 568 -23.11 9.02 -4.18
CA ASP A 568 -23.97 8.17 -3.37
C ASP A 568 -23.83 6.68 -3.76
N ASP A 569 -24.44 5.80 -2.98
CA ASP A 569 -24.38 4.35 -3.23
C ASP A 569 -25.14 3.93 -4.51
N ALA A 570 -25.86 4.87 -5.16
CA ALA A 570 -26.51 4.72 -6.46
C ALA A 570 -25.70 5.35 -7.63
N GLY A 571 -24.48 5.83 -7.37
CA GLY A 571 -23.58 6.41 -8.36
C GLY A 571 -23.91 7.84 -8.81
N LYS A 572 -24.79 8.55 -8.09
CA LYS A 572 -25.10 9.97 -8.37
C LYS A 572 -24.13 10.89 -7.64
N PRO A 573 -23.73 12.03 -8.23
CA PRO A 573 -22.88 13.01 -7.55
C PRO A 573 -23.61 13.63 -6.34
N THR A 574 -22.92 13.73 -5.21
CA THR A 574 -23.43 14.39 -4.00
C THR A 574 -23.22 15.91 -4.03
N PHE A 575 -22.28 16.38 -4.87
CA PHE A 575 -21.76 17.76 -4.91
C PHE A 575 -21.14 18.26 -3.59
N ASN A 576 -20.79 17.36 -2.66
CA ASN A 576 -20.05 17.69 -1.45
C ASN A 576 -18.71 18.35 -1.80
N VAL A 577 -18.34 19.40 -1.07
CA VAL A 577 -17.01 20.01 -1.16
C VAL A 577 -16.01 19.09 -0.46
N VAL A 578 -15.14 18.47 -1.25
CA VAL A 578 -14.01 17.67 -0.78
C VAL A 578 -12.77 18.54 -0.57
N THR A 579 -11.97 18.20 0.43
CA THR A 579 -10.76 18.93 0.82
C THR A 579 -9.52 18.11 0.49
N LEU A 580 -8.62 18.66 -0.32
CA LEU A 580 -7.30 18.12 -0.60
C LEU A 580 -6.28 19.01 0.12
N LYS A 581 -5.45 18.44 0.99
CA LYS A 581 -4.41 19.16 1.74
C LYS A 581 -3.02 18.67 1.35
N MET A 582 -2.08 19.58 1.15
CA MET A 582 -0.68 19.29 0.85
C MET A 582 0.21 20.13 1.76
N GLN A 583 1.01 19.48 2.61
CA GLN A 583 1.93 20.15 3.53
C GLN A 583 3.34 20.16 2.95
N PHE A 584 4.01 21.32 2.98
CA PHE A 584 5.40 21.49 2.55
C PHE A 584 6.06 22.67 3.29
N GLY A 585 7.39 22.74 3.29
CA GLY A 585 8.10 23.86 3.92
C GLY A 585 8.03 25.13 3.06
N ALA A 586 7.70 26.26 3.67
CA ALA A 586 7.76 27.56 3.03
C ALA A 586 9.22 27.96 2.73
N PRO A 587 9.50 28.71 1.65
CA PRO A 587 10.78 29.35 1.41
C PRO A 587 11.30 30.17 2.63
N PRO A 588 12.62 30.29 2.80
CA PRO A 588 13.23 30.95 3.96
C PRO A 588 13.35 32.47 3.81
N GLN A 589 12.85 33.07 2.73
CA GLN A 589 12.88 34.51 2.49
C GLN A 589 11.45 35.04 2.42
N ALA A 590 11.17 36.18 3.07
CA ALA A 590 9.89 36.87 2.93
C ALA A 590 9.73 37.41 1.50
N GLY A 591 8.49 37.47 1.01
CA GLY A 591 8.17 37.95 -0.34
C GLY A 591 7.01 37.23 -1.03
N GLU A 592 6.71 37.68 -2.27
CA GLU A 592 5.63 37.14 -3.11
C GLU A 592 6.15 36.00 -4.02
N TYR A 593 5.71 34.77 -3.76
CA TYR A 593 6.04 33.59 -4.56
C TYR A 593 4.89 33.19 -5.47
N LYS A 594 5.12 33.21 -6.79
CA LYS A 594 4.13 32.86 -7.81
C LYS A 594 4.32 31.42 -8.26
N PHE A 595 3.37 30.56 -7.89
CA PHE A 595 3.34 29.16 -8.29
C PHE A 595 2.27 28.91 -9.34
N GLN A 596 2.54 27.96 -10.22
CA GLN A 596 1.53 27.40 -11.11
C GLN A 596 1.11 26.05 -10.54
N MET A 597 -0.12 25.98 -10.03
CA MET A 597 -0.72 24.73 -9.58
C MET A 597 -1.18 23.91 -10.79
N HIS A 598 -0.74 22.66 -10.83
CA HIS A 598 -1.20 21.65 -11.77
C HIS A 598 -1.91 20.56 -10.99
N MET A 599 -3.20 20.35 -11.28
CA MET A 599 -3.99 19.20 -10.83
C MET A 599 -4.28 18.33 -12.05
N ILE A 600 -3.62 17.18 -12.15
CA ILE A 600 -3.68 16.31 -13.34
C ILE A 600 -4.39 15.01 -12.98
N CYS A 601 -5.37 14.60 -13.79
CA CYS A 601 -6.00 13.29 -13.66
C CYS A 601 -5.19 12.24 -14.42
N ASP A 602 -4.88 11.09 -13.81
CA ASP A 602 -4.08 10.04 -14.44
C ASP A 602 -4.84 9.13 -15.42
N SER A 603 -6.17 9.22 -15.43
CA SER A 603 -7.08 8.25 -16.07
C SER A 603 -8.09 8.85 -17.04
N TYR A 604 -8.23 10.18 -17.09
CA TYR A 604 -9.13 10.90 -18.01
C TYR A 604 -8.44 12.08 -18.67
N VAL A 605 -8.64 12.24 -19.97
CA VAL A 605 -8.13 13.37 -20.78
C VAL A 605 -9.04 14.58 -20.63
N GLY A 606 -8.47 15.76 -20.37
CA GLY A 606 -9.22 17.02 -20.26
C GLY A 606 -9.96 17.18 -18.92
N PHE A 607 -9.61 16.39 -17.92
CA PHE A 607 -10.05 16.54 -16.52
C PHE A 607 -8.99 17.26 -15.67
N ASP A 608 -7.99 17.84 -16.33
CA ASP A 608 -6.87 18.54 -15.74
C ASP A 608 -7.27 19.98 -15.40
N HIS A 609 -6.81 20.48 -14.26
CA HIS A 609 -7.01 21.85 -13.82
C HIS A 609 -5.67 22.56 -13.60
N LYS A 610 -5.61 23.83 -14.01
CA LYS A 610 -4.41 24.65 -13.98
C LYS A 610 -4.77 26.03 -13.47
N GLN A 611 -4.09 26.49 -12.42
CA GLN A 611 -4.36 27.78 -11.78
C GLN A 611 -3.04 28.42 -11.35
N GLU A 612 -2.95 29.74 -11.42
CA GLU A 612 -1.84 30.48 -10.82
C GLU A 612 -2.21 30.85 -9.39
N LEU A 613 -1.32 30.54 -8.45
CA LEU A 613 -1.48 30.79 -7.03
C LEU A 613 -0.32 31.69 -6.57
N ILE A 614 -0.63 32.62 -5.67
CA ILE A 614 0.32 33.54 -5.08
C ILE A 614 0.43 33.20 -3.61
N MET A 615 1.64 32.93 -3.14
CA MET A 615 1.96 32.71 -1.74
C MET A 615 2.74 33.92 -1.24
N ASN A 616 2.13 34.70 -0.35
CA ASN A 616 2.78 35.80 0.31
C ASN A 616 3.44 35.24 1.57
N ILE A 617 4.75 35.40 1.69
CA ILE A 617 5.48 35.12 2.92
C ILE A 617 5.72 36.46 3.59
N ASP A 618 5.11 36.66 4.76
CA ASP A 618 5.27 37.84 5.59
C ASP A 618 6.61 37.80 6.34
N ASP A 619 7.04 38.94 6.88
CA ASP A 619 8.19 39.00 7.79
C ASP A 619 7.85 38.32 9.12
N ALA A 620 8.82 37.68 9.78
CA ALA A 620 8.60 36.97 11.04
C ALA A 620 8.04 37.90 12.14
N SER A 621 8.43 39.18 12.11
CA SER A 621 7.91 40.22 13.01
C SER A 621 6.38 40.41 12.96
N ARG A 622 5.69 40.01 11.88
CA ARG A 622 4.22 40.07 11.79
C ARG A 622 3.47 38.96 12.53
N ALA A 623 4.15 37.90 12.95
CA ALA A 623 3.54 36.91 13.83
C ALA A 623 3.50 37.43 15.28
N GLU A 624 4.60 38.04 15.74
CA GLU A 624 4.70 38.64 17.07
C GLU A 624 3.64 39.73 17.31
N GLU A 625 3.32 40.54 16.29
CA GLU A 625 2.23 41.54 16.37
C GLU A 625 0.81 40.95 16.52
N VAL A 626 0.60 39.64 16.28
CA VAL A 626 -0.71 38.98 16.42
C VAL A 626 -0.83 38.25 17.76
N ASP A 627 0.26 37.62 18.24
CA ASP A 627 0.28 37.00 19.57
C ASP A 627 0.02 38.07 20.67
N ASP A 628 0.54 39.30 20.51
CA ASP A 628 0.27 40.47 21.37
C ASP A 628 -1.22 40.94 21.33
N ASP A 629 -1.98 40.60 20.28
CA ASP A 629 -3.40 41.01 20.07
C ASP A 629 -4.41 39.94 20.53
N ASP A 630 -4.03 38.65 20.49
CA ASP A 630 -4.84 37.50 20.95
C ASP A 630 -4.59 37.14 22.44
N ASP A 631 -3.58 37.74 23.08
CA ASP A 631 -3.36 37.65 24.53
C ASP A 631 -4.56 38.26 25.27
N ILE A 632 -5.19 37.46 26.14
CA ILE A 632 -6.49 37.75 26.78
C ILE A 632 -6.49 39.16 27.39
N SER A 633 -7.38 40.03 26.88
CA SER A 633 -7.61 41.35 27.48
C SER A 633 -7.98 41.17 28.95
N GLU A 634 -7.10 41.58 29.85
CA GLU A 634 -7.39 41.54 31.29
C GLU A 634 -8.71 42.28 31.55
N PRO A 635 -9.65 41.68 32.31
CA PRO A 635 -11.00 42.20 32.38
C PRO A 635 -11.03 43.58 33.04
N ASP A 636 -11.35 44.61 32.26
CA ASP A 636 -11.49 46.00 32.73
C ASP A 636 -12.26 46.07 34.06
N GLU A 637 -11.72 46.81 35.04
CA GLU A 637 -12.27 46.87 36.41
C GLU A 637 -13.70 47.44 36.50
N ASP A 638 -14.17 48.14 35.46
CA ASP A 638 -15.55 48.59 35.34
C ASP A 638 -16.53 47.46 34.96
N THR A 639 -16.03 46.28 34.60
CA THR A 639 -16.83 45.08 34.37
C THR A 639 -17.00 44.26 35.66
N ILE A 640 -18.13 43.55 35.77
CA ILE A 640 -18.41 42.65 36.91
C ILE A 640 -17.33 41.56 37.06
N ALA A 641 -16.66 41.18 35.96
CA ALA A 641 -15.54 40.23 35.98
C ALA A 641 -14.29 40.82 36.65
N GLY A 642 -13.89 42.04 36.28
CA GLY A 642 -12.75 42.74 36.90
C GLY A 642 -12.97 42.98 38.40
N GLN A 643 -14.19 43.38 38.80
CA GLN A 643 -14.53 43.57 40.22
C GLN A 643 -14.46 42.27 41.03
N LEU A 644 -14.77 41.12 40.42
CA LEU A 644 -14.66 39.82 41.08
C LEU A 644 -13.21 39.31 41.16
N ALA A 645 -12.37 39.61 40.15
CA ALA A 645 -10.94 39.30 40.17
C ALA A 645 -10.22 40.09 41.28
N ALA A 646 -10.43 41.41 41.33
CA ALA A 646 -9.89 42.29 42.37
C ALA A 646 -10.30 41.86 43.80
N LEU A 647 -11.55 41.44 43.99
CA LEU A 647 -12.05 40.94 45.29
C LEU A 647 -11.44 39.59 45.71
N LYS A 648 -10.91 38.83 44.75
CA LYS A 648 -10.30 37.52 44.95
C LYS A 648 -8.77 37.60 45.07
N GLY A 649 -8.18 38.76 44.78
CA GLY A 649 -6.73 39.00 44.80
C GLY A 649 -6.01 38.49 43.55
N ASP A 650 -6.75 38.24 42.47
CA ASP A 650 -6.18 37.99 41.14
C ASP A 650 -5.81 39.36 40.50
N ALA A 651 -4.74 39.41 39.69
CA ALA A 651 -4.19 40.66 39.14
C ALA A 651 -5.18 41.38 38.19
N THR A 652 -5.08 42.71 38.12
CA THR A 652 -5.88 43.56 37.23
C THR A 652 -5.00 44.51 36.40
N ALA A 653 -5.58 45.14 35.37
CA ALA A 653 -4.89 45.97 34.38
C ALA A 653 -4.09 47.18 34.92
N GLN A 654 -4.10 47.44 36.23
CA GLN A 654 -3.24 48.44 36.87
C GLN A 654 -1.91 47.87 37.40
N ASP A 655 -1.79 46.55 37.59
CA ASP A 655 -0.56 45.91 38.08
C ASP A 655 0.52 45.78 36.99
N ALA A 656 0.15 45.93 35.72
CA ALA A 656 1.07 45.92 34.59
C ALA A 656 1.88 47.24 34.46
N PRO A 657 3.22 47.19 34.28
CA PRO A 657 4.03 48.39 34.11
C PRO A 657 3.73 49.08 32.76
N ARG A 658 3.28 50.34 32.82
CA ARG A 658 2.90 51.17 31.65
C ARG A 658 4.04 51.30 30.62
N LYS A 659 4.00 50.53 29.53
CA LYS A 659 4.87 50.72 28.35
C LYS A 659 4.65 52.12 27.75
N ALA A 660 5.74 52.87 27.58
CA ALA A 660 5.67 54.26 27.09
C ALA A 660 5.31 54.34 25.60
N LYS A 661 4.28 55.12 25.28
CA LYS A 661 3.74 55.30 23.93
C LYS A 661 4.73 56.07 23.04
N LYS A 662 5.46 55.38 22.13
CA LYS A 662 6.32 56.04 21.14
C LYS A 662 5.46 56.84 20.15
N ILE A 663 5.67 58.15 20.11
CA ILE A 663 5.05 59.07 19.17
C ILE A 663 5.83 59.05 17.85
N LYS A 664 5.13 58.94 16.71
CA LYS A 664 5.72 59.16 15.38
C LYS A 664 6.10 60.64 15.20
N PRO A 665 7.32 60.99 14.78
CA PRO A 665 7.60 62.31 14.22
C PRO A 665 7.12 62.35 12.76
N THR A 666 6.43 63.44 12.40
CA THR A 666 6.14 63.84 11.01
C THR A 666 7.30 64.66 10.44
N GLU A 667 7.45 64.63 9.12
CA GLU A 667 8.35 65.51 8.36
C GLU A 667 7.91 66.98 8.46
N GLU A 668 8.85 67.91 8.63
CA GLU A 668 8.96 69.20 7.91
C GLU A 668 10.24 69.97 8.32
N ASP A 669 10.68 70.90 7.46
CA ASP A 669 12.04 71.49 7.43
C ASP A 669 12.40 72.50 8.54
N SER A 670 13.70 72.59 8.87
CA SER A 670 14.40 73.88 9.01
C SER A 670 15.93 73.75 9.07
N ASP A 671 16.65 74.59 8.31
CA ASP A 671 18.12 74.73 8.33
C ASP A 671 18.70 75.22 9.68
N TYR A 672 19.95 74.80 10.00
CA TYR A 672 21.12 75.66 10.28
C TYR A 672 22.20 74.99 11.19
N GLU A 673 23.37 74.77 10.58
CA GLU A 673 24.75 74.93 11.08
C GLU A 673 25.24 74.53 12.51
N SER A 674 26.27 73.65 12.48
CA SER A 674 27.63 73.84 13.08
C SER A 674 27.97 73.34 14.50
N GLY A 675 29.20 72.79 14.62
CA GLY A 675 29.92 72.43 15.86
C GLY A 675 30.06 70.90 16.07
N THR A 676 31.02 70.18 15.47
CA THR A 676 32.46 70.00 15.81
C THR A 676 32.75 69.31 17.16
N ASP A 677 33.62 68.29 17.08
CA ASP A 677 34.48 67.71 18.13
C ASP A 677 33.75 66.89 19.25
N ASP A 678 34.29 65.80 19.81
CA ASP A 678 35.49 65.01 19.49
C ASP A 678 35.44 63.59 20.14
N GLU A 679 36.42 62.73 19.79
CA GLU A 679 36.95 61.56 20.57
C GLU A 679 35.98 60.43 21.04
N GLU A 680 36.15 59.20 20.55
CA GLU A 680 37.02 58.12 21.07
C GLU A 680 36.57 57.45 22.39
N GLY A 681 36.73 56.13 22.50
CA GLY A 681 36.90 55.48 23.82
C GLY A 681 36.16 54.16 24.07
N ALA A 682 36.87 53.05 23.82
CA ALA A 682 36.86 51.82 24.61
C ALA A 682 35.53 51.09 24.94
N SER A 683 35.35 49.93 24.29
CA SER A 683 34.60 48.81 24.87
C SER A 683 35.26 48.33 26.17
N SER A 684 34.47 48.21 27.24
CA SER A 684 34.86 47.49 28.47
C SER A 684 33.82 46.41 28.75
N GLY A 685 34.12 45.17 28.37
CA GLY A 685 33.40 44.00 28.83
C GLY A 685 34.08 43.47 30.08
N SER A 686 33.34 43.36 31.19
CA SER A 686 33.82 42.72 32.42
C SER A 686 33.20 41.32 32.56
N GLU A 687 34.07 40.35 32.80
CA GLU A 687 33.80 38.92 32.95
C GLU A 687 33.05 38.57 34.25
N THR A 688 32.38 37.42 34.27
CA THR A 688 32.35 36.36 35.32
C THR A 688 31.32 35.30 34.87
N ASP A 689 31.72 34.05 34.55
CA ASP A 689 32.08 32.93 35.46
C ASP A 689 30.88 32.44 36.31
N THR A 690 30.55 31.16 36.48
CA THR A 690 31.06 29.83 36.04
C THR A 690 29.85 28.88 35.81
N ASP A 691 29.88 27.56 35.49
CA ASP A 691 30.85 26.43 35.41
C ASP A 691 30.36 25.48 34.27
N THR A 692 31.19 24.74 33.51
CA THR A 692 31.80 23.40 33.77
C THR A 692 30.74 22.27 33.90
N ASP A 693 30.70 21.18 33.11
CA ASP A 693 31.81 20.33 32.63
C ASP A 693 31.44 19.50 31.35
N SER A 694 32.40 19.26 30.46
CA SER A 694 32.61 17.95 29.78
C SER A 694 33.84 18.00 28.85
N GLU A 695 34.70 17.00 29.01
CA GLU A 695 36.07 16.98 28.49
C GLU A 695 36.16 16.88 26.96
N ALA A 696 37.17 17.55 26.41
CA ALA A 696 37.66 17.35 25.06
C ALA A 696 38.86 16.39 25.06
N GLU A 697 39.03 15.62 23.99
CA GLU A 697 40.30 15.18 23.36
C GLU A 697 39.94 14.24 22.17
N ASP A 698 40.58 14.28 21.00
CA ASP A 698 41.73 15.09 20.57
C ASP A 698 41.74 15.31 19.02
N ASP A 699 42.65 16.18 18.58
CA ASP A 699 42.67 16.86 17.29
C ASP A 699 43.27 16.08 16.08
N ASN A 700 42.50 16.06 14.97
CA ASN A 700 42.94 16.59 13.67
C ASN A 700 44.08 15.82 12.89
N PRO A 701 44.72 16.40 11.83
CA PRO A 701 44.41 16.02 10.44
C PRO A 701 45.51 15.26 9.68
N LYS A 702 45.14 14.65 8.53
CA LYS A 702 45.76 14.90 7.18
C LYS A 702 45.20 14.04 6.03
N GLY A 703 44.46 14.68 5.13
CA GLY A 703 44.81 14.78 3.69
C GLY A 703 44.57 13.61 2.70
N LYS A 704 44.44 14.02 1.42
CA LYS A 704 44.27 13.25 0.16
C LYS A 704 42.84 12.74 -0.09
N SER A 705 42.09 13.13 -1.13
CA SER A 705 42.33 13.48 -2.55
C SER A 705 42.39 12.28 -3.51
N TRP A 706 41.34 12.17 -4.35
CA TRP A 706 41.19 11.34 -5.56
C TRP A 706 41.13 9.82 -5.27
N TRP A 707 40.25 9.02 -5.88
CA TRP A 707 39.37 9.19 -7.06
C TRP A 707 37.91 8.83 -6.77
#